data_AF-A0A9J7KVT7-F1
#
_entry.id   AF-A0A9J7KVT7-F1
#
_cell.length_a   1.000
_cell.length_b   1.000
_cell.length_c   1.000
_cell.angle_alpha   90.00
_cell.angle_beta   90.00
_cell.angle_gamma   90.00
#
_symmetry.space_group_name_H-M   'P 1'
#
loop_
_entity.id
_entity.type
_entity.pdbx_description
1 polymer ?
#
loop_
_entity_poly.entity_id
_entity_poly.type
_entity_poly.pdbx_seq_one_letter_code
_entity_poly.pdbx_strand_id
1 'polypeptide(L)'
;MLLQVNRMDPRWACLTLFLVLLADTARGQGCGLSAFQHVPQTHCPGYENLVDRPQVGSVEACAKACCNNPACKSFQYSIHNRCYLISKICSDEEKKPTPMGNMYDRIQDEAKPQASAGCGLSAFQHVPQTHCPGYENLVDRPQVGSADACAKACCNNPACKSFQYSIHNRCYLISKICSDEEKKPTPMGNMYDRIQAGPSGPRRVCEHQRLSISCPAGQQINIVSALYGRTTRAVCPSGPIRTTNCRSSTSLARVRASCQGKSTCSMAASNGVFGDPCVGTYKYLEVSSTCILAPPAVPQGPAVAPPASRAPGCGLSAFRHVPRTHCSGRKNYLSRHKAGSADACAKACCDNPDCKSFQYSIHKTCFLINKICTDEEKKPTPIGNMYDRIQGEAKPQASAGCGLSAFRHVPRTHCSGRKNYLSRSKAGSADACSKACCDNPDCKSFQYSIHKTCFLINKICTDEEKISTPIGNMYDRIQAGPSGTRRVCENQRLSISCPAGQQINIVSALYGRTTRAVCPSGPIRTIDCLSSTSLTRVRTSCQGKSTCSMAASNGVFGDPCVGTHKYLEVSSTCIPGPSGTRRVCENQRLSISCPAGQQINIVSALYGRTTRAVCPSGPIRTTNCRSSTSLARVRTSCQGKSTCSVSASNSVFGDPCVGTHKYLEVSSTCIPSKRMVEARETLQGLRDVLLDLEEVAEIEQETRELEDMGEDVGMAAEDDE
;
A
#
# COMPACT_ATOMS: atom_id res chain seq x y z
N MET A 1 -51.65 -19.52 9.71
CA MET A 1 -51.32 -18.89 11.02
C MET A 1 -51.77 -17.43 10.98
N LEU A 2 -53.08 -17.20 11.07
CA LEU A 2 -53.70 -15.89 10.89
C LEU A 2 -54.61 -15.51 12.07
N LEU A 3 -54.46 -16.16 13.22
CA LEU A 3 -55.28 -15.91 14.40
C LEU A 3 -54.37 -15.94 15.62
N GLN A 4 -53.92 -14.74 16.05
CA GLN A 4 -53.40 -14.34 17.37
C GLN A 4 -52.44 -13.12 17.22
N VAL A 5 -52.89 -12.05 16.56
CA VAL A 5 -52.19 -10.74 16.54
C VAL A 5 -53.16 -9.68 17.03
N ASN A 6 -53.64 -9.82 18.27
CA ASN A 6 -54.38 -8.78 18.97
C ASN A 6 -53.97 -8.81 20.44
N ARG A 7 -52.74 -8.35 20.70
CA ARG A 7 -52.15 -7.86 21.97
C ARG A 7 -50.63 -7.99 21.86
N MET A 8 -50.01 -7.10 21.09
CA MET A 8 -48.56 -6.87 21.16
C MET A 8 -48.27 -5.38 20.97
N ASP A 9 -47.38 -4.90 21.82
CA ASP A 9 -46.92 -3.52 21.97
C ASP A 9 -46.33 -2.97 20.64
N PRO A 10 -46.65 -1.72 20.22
CA PRO A 10 -46.19 -1.13 18.95
C PRO A 10 -44.66 -1.12 18.76
N ARG A 11 -43.88 -1.28 19.84
CA ARG A 11 -42.41 -1.39 19.79
C ARG A 11 -41.89 -2.72 19.22
N TRP A 12 -42.69 -3.79 19.22
CA TRP A 12 -42.27 -5.13 18.74
C TRP A 12 -42.81 -5.50 17.35
N ALA A 13 -43.80 -4.75 16.85
CA ALA A 13 -44.31 -4.89 15.48
C ALA A 13 -43.27 -4.43 14.45
N CYS A 14 -42.51 -3.36 14.74
CA CYS A 14 -41.39 -2.94 13.90
C CYS A 14 -40.28 -3.98 13.88
N LEU A 15 -39.91 -4.56 15.04
CA LEU A 15 -38.81 -5.53 15.13
C LEU A 15 -39.11 -6.85 14.40
N THR A 16 -40.37 -7.30 14.41
CA THR A 16 -40.80 -8.51 13.68
C THR A 16 -40.93 -8.27 12.18
N LEU A 17 -41.40 -7.09 11.73
CA LEU A 17 -41.33 -6.68 10.31
C LEU A 17 -39.87 -6.52 9.82
N PHE A 18 -39.00 -5.97 10.67
CA PHE A 18 -37.57 -5.76 10.36
C PHE A 18 -36.79 -7.08 10.33
N LEU A 19 -37.11 -8.05 11.20
CA LEU A 19 -36.50 -9.39 11.19
C LEU A 19 -36.96 -10.25 10.00
N VAL A 20 -38.20 -10.08 9.53
CA VAL A 20 -38.68 -10.72 8.29
C VAL A 20 -38.04 -10.06 7.05
N LEU A 21 -37.79 -8.75 7.07
CA LEU A 21 -37.04 -8.04 6.02
C LEU A 21 -35.52 -8.32 6.03
N LEU A 22 -34.94 -8.64 7.19
CA LEU A 22 -33.53 -9.04 7.33
C LEU A 22 -33.28 -10.51 6.97
N ALA A 23 -34.29 -11.38 7.02
CA ALA A 23 -34.16 -12.77 6.56
C ALA A 23 -34.05 -12.89 5.02
N ASP A 24 -34.59 -11.93 4.27
CA ASP A 24 -34.52 -11.90 2.79
C ASP A 24 -33.27 -11.19 2.23
N THR A 25 -32.50 -10.48 3.05
CA THR A 25 -31.25 -9.82 2.60
C THR A 25 -30.00 -10.68 2.72
N ALA A 26 -30.13 -11.91 3.22
CA ALA A 26 -29.02 -12.86 3.36
C ALA A 26 -28.77 -13.75 2.12
N ARG A 27 -29.52 -13.58 1.01
CA ARG A 27 -29.27 -14.28 -0.26
C ARG A 27 -29.56 -13.39 -1.47
N GLY A 28 -28.52 -12.74 -2.02
CA GLY A 28 -28.62 -12.17 -3.37
C GLY A 28 -27.59 -11.09 -3.68
N GLN A 29 -26.66 -11.38 -4.58
CA GLN A 29 -25.85 -10.39 -5.28
C GLN A 29 -26.77 -9.44 -6.07
N GLY A 30 -26.53 -8.12 -5.96
CA GLY A 30 -26.91 -7.06 -6.90
C GLY A 30 -28.24 -7.18 -7.66
N CYS A 31 -29.38 -7.06 -6.98
CA CYS A 31 -30.68 -7.05 -7.67
C CYS A 31 -31.55 -5.87 -7.24
N GLY A 32 -31.58 -4.83 -8.10
CA GLY A 32 -32.41 -3.63 -8.04
C GLY A 32 -32.62 -3.10 -9.46
N LEU A 33 -33.28 -1.94 -9.65
CA LEU A 33 -33.55 -1.40 -11.00
C LEU A 33 -32.29 -1.23 -11.86
N SER A 34 -31.13 -1.02 -11.23
CA SER A 34 -29.80 -0.95 -11.85
C SER A 34 -29.34 -2.25 -12.53
N ALA A 35 -30.00 -3.38 -12.28
CA ALA A 35 -29.73 -4.67 -12.93
C ALA A 35 -30.48 -4.82 -14.27
N PHE A 36 -31.26 -3.82 -14.68
CA PHE A 36 -32.07 -3.86 -15.89
C PHE A 36 -31.79 -2.68 -16.82
N GLN A 37 -31.73 -2.95 -18.13
CA GLN A 37 -31.63 -1.95 -19.18
C GLN A 37 -33.03 -1.48 -19.56
N HIS A 38 -33.26 -0.17 -19.45
CA HIS A 38 -34.53 0.46 -19.80
C HIS A 38 -34.66 0.66 -21.32
N VAL A 39 -35.74 0.14 -21.89
CA VAL A 39 -36.12 0.28 -23.30
C VAL A 39 -37.49 0.97 -23.36
N PRO A 40 -37.52 2.29 -23.58
CA PRO A 40 -38.75 3.07 -23.48
C PRO A 40 -39.75 2.70 -24.58
N GLN A 41 -41.05 2.80 -24.26
CA GLN A 41 -42.17 2.68 -25.20
C GLN A 41 -42.17 1.40 -26.05
N THR A 42 -41.76 0.28 -25.46
CA THR A 42 -41.73 -1.02 -26.14
C THR A 42 -42.36 -2.10 -25.28
N HIS A 43 -42.84 -3.16 -25.93
CA HIS A 43 -43.31 -4.37 -25.28
C HIS A 43 -42.85 -5.61 -26.04
N CYS A 44 -42.80 -6.73 -25.33
CA CYS A 44 -42.55 -8.01 -25.94
C CYS A 44 -43.88 -8.70 -26.32
N PRO A 45 -44.12 -9.01 -27.60
CA PRO A 45 -45.34 -9.68 -28.04
C PRO A 45 -45.34 -11.17 -27.68
N GLY A 46 -46.52 -11.69 -27.31
CA GLY A 46 -46.76 -13.11 -27.02
C GLY A 46 -47.06 -13.38 -25.55
N TYR A 47 -48.32 -13.74 -25.25
CA TYR A 47 -48.80 -14.04 -23.90
C TYR A 47 -48.16 -15.30 -23.27
N GLU A 48 -47.55 -16.16 -24.08
CA GLU A 48 -46.87 -17.39 -23.62
C GLU A 48 -45.58 -17.11 -22.82
N ASN A 49 -45.00 -15.91 -22.95
CA ASN A 49 -43.77 -15.53 -22.25
C ASN A 49 -44.03 -14.83 -20.91
N LEU A 50 -45.30 -14.62 -20.55
CA LEU A 50 -45.68 -13.97 -19.29
C LEU A 50 -45.52 -14.95 -18.13
N VAL A 51 -44.65 -14.61 -17.19
CA VAL A 51 -44.37 -15.40 -15.99
C VAL A 51 -45.37 -15.10 -14.89
N ASP A 52 -45.62 -13.82 -14.60
CA ASP A 52 -46.45 -13.39 -13.49
C ASP A 52 -46.90 -11.91 -13.64
N ARG A 53 -47.93 -11.51 -12.89
CA ARG A 53 -48.50 -10.14 -12.84
C ARG A 53 -48.62 -9.63 -11.41
N PRO A 54 -47.50 -9.30 -10.74
CA PRO A 54 -47.52 -8.82 -9.38
C PRO A 54 -48.16 -7.42 -9.31
N GLN A 55 -49.00 -7.20 -8.30
CA GLN A 55 -49.62 -5.89 -8.04
C GLN A 55 -48.63 -5.01 -7.27
N VAL A 56 -47.81 -4.25 -8.01
CA VAL A 56 -46.75 -3.41 -7.45
C VAL A 56 -46.86 -1.97 -7.93
N GLY A 57 -46.82 -1.03 -6.99
CA GLY A 57 -47.06 0.40 -7.24
C GLY A 57 -45.90 1.18 -7.84
N SER A 58 -44.74 0.55 -8.08
CA SER A 58 -43.57 1.22 -8.68
C SER A 58 -42.75 0.29 -9.58
N VAL A 59 -41.95 0.91 -10.45
CA VAL A 59 -40.99 0.22 -11.33
C VAL A 59 -39.93 -0.53 -10.50
N GLU A 60 -39.46 0.04 -9.40
CA GLU A 60 -38.46 -0.56 -8.51
C GLU A 60 -39.01 -1.82 -7.83
N ALA A 61 -40.27 -1.78 -7.40
CA ALA A 61 -40.94 -2.94 -6.83
C ALA A 61 -41.16 -4.05 -7.89
N CYS A 62 -41.43 -3.67 -9.14
CA CYS A 62 -41.52 -4.60 -10.27
C CYS A 62 -40.16 -5.25 -10.59
N ALA A 63 -39.07 -4.47 -10.57
CA ALA A 63 -37.71 -5.00 -10.74
C ALA A 63 -37.34 -5.99 -9.63
N LYS A 64 -37.70 -5.69 -8.37
CA LYS A 64 -37.49 -6.58 -7.24
C LYS A 64 -38.31 -7.88 -7.37
N ALA A 65 -39.56 -7.78 -7.82
CA ALA A 65 -40.41 -8.94 -8.09
C ALA A 65 -39.82 -9.84 -9.20
N CYS A 66 -39.28 -9.24 -10.27
CA CYS A 66 -38.56 -9.99 -11.31
C CYS A 66 -37.29 -10.66 -10.77
N CYS A 67 -36.51 -9.95 -9.96
CA CYS A 67 -35.30 -10.49 -9.33
C CYS A 67 -35.59 -11.71 -8.44
N ASN A 68 -36.69 -11.69 -7.70
CA ASN A 68 -37.10 -12.75 -6.80
C ASN A 68 -37.77 -13.93 -7.52
N ASN A 69 -38.14 -13.76 -8.79
CA ASN A 69 -38.72 -14.81 -9.62
C ASN A 69 -37.65 -15.40 -10.56
N PRO A 70 -37.15 -16.62 -10.33
CA PRO A 70 -36.05 -17.20 -11.11
C PRO A 70 -36.39 -17.43 -12.58
N ALA A 71 -37.68 -17.49 -12.93
CA ALA A 71 -38.12 -17.58 -14.31
C ALA A 71 -38.11 -16.23 -15.03
N CYS A 72 -37.99 -15.10 -14.33
CA CYS A 72 -38.04 -13.76 -14.91
C CYS A 72 -36.68 -13.29 -15.43
N LYS A 73 -36.65 -12.94 -16.72
CA LYS A 73 -35.47 -12.39 -17.43
C LYS A 73 -35.67 -10.98 -17.95
N SER A 74 -36.90 -10.49 -18.06
CA SER A 74 -37.21 -9.10 -18.35
C SER A 74 -38.58 -8.77 -17.78
N PHE A 75 -38.96 -7.51 -17.68
CA PHE A 75 -40.31 -7.12 -17.27
C PHE A 75 -40.79 -5.89 -18.01
N GLN A 76 -42.11 -5.75 -18.14
CA GLN A 76 -42.75 -4.55 -18.65
C GLN A 76 -43.49 -3.83 -17.52
N TYR A 77 -43.31 -2.51 -17.45
CA TYR A 77 -44.06 -1.66 -16.54
C TYR A 77 -44.94 -0.68 -17.34
N SER A 78 -46.25 -0.77 -17.12
CA SER A 78 -47.24 0.07 -17.80
C SER A 78 -47.43 1.41 -17.10
N ILE A 79 -47.83 2.42 -17.88
CA ILE A 79 -48.25 3.75 -17.38
C ILE A 79 -49.42 3.70 -16.38
N HIS A 80 -50.15 2.58 -16.33
CA HIS A 80 -51.24 2.34 -15.36
C HIS A 80 -50.77 1.59 -14.10
N ASN A 81 -49.48 1.68 -13.76
CA ASN A 81 -48.85 1.00 -12.62
C ASN A 81 -49.02 -0.53 -12.63
N ARG A 82 -49.01 -1.15 -13.81
CA ARG A 82 -49.10 -2.61 -13.96
C ARG A 82 -47.74 -3.21 -14.32
N CYS A 83 -47.36 -4.26 -13.59
CA CYS A 83 -46.11 -4.98 -13.77
C CYS A 83 -46.37 -6.34 -14.46
N TYR A 84 -45.58 -6.65 -15.48
CA TYR A 84 -45.65 -7.90 -16.22
C TYR A 84 -44.26 -8.53 -16.28
N LEU A 85 -44.08 -9.67 -15.62
CA LEU A 85 -42.81 -10.40 -15.60
C LEU A 85 -42.70 -11.31 -16.83
N ILE A 86 -41.55 -11.35 -17.49
CA ILE A 86 -41.36 -12.02 -18.78
C ILE A 86 -40.18 -13.02 -18.69
N SER A 87 -40.35 -14.21 -19.27
CA SER A 87 -39.42 -15.34 -19.14
C SER A 87 -38.19 -15.29 -20.06
N LYS A 88 -38.18 -14.36 -21.01
CA LYS A 88 -37.11 -14.17 -21.99
C LYS A 88 -36.69 -12.70 -22.07
N ILE A 89 -35.49 -12.47 -22.60
CA ILE A 89 -35.07 -11.15 -23.10
C ILE A 89 -35.46 -11.15 -24.57
N CYS A 90 -36.29 -10.19 -24.96
CA CYS A 90 -36.74 -10.10 -26.35
C CYS A 90 -35.69 -9.37 -27.16
N SER A 91 -35.41 -9.83 -28.36
CA SER A 91 -34.51 -9.13 -29.28
C SER A 91 -35.11 -7.80 -29.72
N ASP A 92 -34.28 -6.87 -30.19
CA ASP A 92 -34.75 -5.55 -30.63
C ASP A 92 -35.70 -5.64 -31.85
N GLU A 93 -35.60 -6.70 -32.64
CA GLU A 93 -36.52 -7.03 -33.75
C GLU A 93 -37.88 -7.55 -33.25
N GLU A 94 -37.92 -8.23 -32.10
CA GLU A 94 -39.16 -8.73 -31.49
C GLU A 94 -39.92 -7.65 -30.70
N LYS A 95 -39.22 -6.64 -30.18
CA LYS A 95 -39.82 -5.55 -29.38
C LYS A 95 -40.68 -4.67 -30.27
N LYS A 96 -41.99 -4.62 -29.99
CA LYS A 96 -42.92 -3.77 -30.72
C LYS A 96 -43.14 -2.45 -29.97
N PRO A 97 -43.17 -1.31 -30.67
CA PRO A 97 -43.46 -0.03 -30.05
C PRO A 97 -44.86 -0.03 -29.44
N THR A 98 -45.00 0.52 -28.24
CA THR A 98 -46.29 0.71 -27.57
C THR A 98 -46.27 1.97 -26.71
N PRO A 99 -47.36 2.75 -26.73
CA PRO A 99 -47.50 3.88 -25.81
C PRO A 99 -47.87 3.42 -24.39
N MET A 100 -48.17 2.14 -24.17
CA MET A 100 -48.79 1.65 -22.94
C MET A 100 -47.79 1.24 -21.84
N GLY A 101 -46.49 1.22 -22.10
CA GLY A 101 -45.49 0.86 -21.09
C GLY A 101 -44.06 0.78 -21.60
N ASN A 102 -43.12 0.62 -20.68
CA ASN A 102 -41.69 0.50 -20.94
C ASN A 102 -41.20 -0.91 -20.60
N MET A 103 -40.18 -1.36 -21.32
CA MET A 103 -39.58 -2.67 -21.12
C MET A 103 -38.24 -2.54 -20.40
N TYR A 104 -37.93 -3.53 -19.56
CA TYR A 104 -36.74 -3.57 -18.73
C TYR A 104 -36.08 -4.94 -18.86
N ASP A 105 -34.99 -4.99 -19.63
CA ASP A 105 -34.24 -6.21 -19.92
C ASP A 105 -33.19 -6.47 -18.85
N ARG A 106 -33.16 -7.68 -18.29
CA ARG A 106 -32.12 -8.02 -17.31
C ARG A 106 -30.78 -8.03 -18.00
N ILE A 107 -29.82 -7.30 -17.44
CA ILE A 107 -28.46 -7.27 -17.97
C ILE A 107 -27.87 -8.67 -17.73
N GLN A 108 -27.79 -9.50 -18.78
CA GLN A 108 -27.12 -10.80 -18.68
C GLN A 108 -25.64 -10.53 -18.45
N ASP A 109 -25.02 -11.26 -17.51
CA ASP A 109 -23.57 -11.34 -17.34
C ASP A 109 -22.94 -12.13 -18.51
N GLU A 110 -23.22 -11.72 -19.74
CA GLU A 110 -22.36 -12.00 -20.88
C GLU A 110 -21.27 -10.93 -20.88
N ALA A 111 -20.03 -11.39 -20.67
CA ALA A 111 -18.76 -10.69 -20.83
C ALA A 111 -18.86 -9.24 -21.33
N LYS A 112 -19.16 -8.30 -20.43
CA LYS A 112 -18.99 -6.87 -20.67
C LYS A 112 -17.52 -6.66 -21.08
N PRO A 113 -17.20 -6.13 -22.27
CA PRO A 113 -15.84 -5.70 -22.53
C PRO A 113 -15.54 -4.65 -21.47
N GLN A 114 -14.56 -4.96 -20.63
CA GLN A 114 -14.09 -4.07 -19.58
C GLN A 114 -13.90 -2.70 -20.22
N ALA A 115 -14.65 -1.70 -19.76
CA ALA A 115 -14.21 -0.32 -19.92
C ALA A 115 -12.79 -0.29 -19.36
N SER A 116 -11.80 -0.20 -20.25
CA SER A 116 -10.41 -0.17 -19.86
C SER A 116 -10.23 1.04 -18.97
N ALA A 117 -10.02 0.80 -17.67
CA ALA A 117 -9.38 1.76 -16.79
C ALA A 117 -8.02 2.09 -17.42
N GLY A 118 -7.98 3.14 -18.24
CA GLY A 118 -6.84 3.48 -19.08
C GLY A 118 -7.12 4.18 -20.42
N CYS A 119 -8.36 4.35 -20.87
CA CYS A 119 -8.60 5.11 -22.10
C CYS A 119 -8.64 6.64 -21.84
N GLY A 120 -7.60 7.30 -22.35
CA GLY A 120 -7.39 8.74 -22.50
C GLY A 120 -6.19 8.96 -23.42
N LEU A 121 -5.60 10.15 -23.45
CA LEU A 121 -4.37 10.40 -24.25
C LEU A 121 -3.24 9.39 -23.98
N SER A 122 -3.19 8.79 -22.79
CA SER A 122 -2.24 7.75 -22.41
C SER A 122 -2.32 6.46 -23.24
N ALA A 123 -3.42 6.22 -23.96
CA ALA A 123 -3.60 5.07 -24.84
C ALA A 123 -3.05 5.30 -26.26
N PHE A 124 -2.53 6.50 -26.54
CA PHE A 124 -2.10 6.90 -27.89
C PHE A 124 -0.67 7.46 -27.86
N GLN A 125 0.13 7.10 -28.85
CA GLN A 125 1.45 7.64 -29.12
C GLN A 125 1.29 8.94 -29.90
N HIS A 126 1.77 10.03 -29.31
CA HIS A 126 1.76 11.35 -29.93
C HIS A 126 2.89 11.49 -30.96
N VAL A 127 2.52 11.81 -32.20
CA VAL A 127 3.44 12.08 -33.31
C VAL A 127 3.19 13.53 -33.77
N PRO A 128 4.02 14.49 -33.32
CA PRO A 128 3.76 15.90 -33.53
C PRO A 128 3.87 16.28 -35.01
N GLN A 129 3.09 17.28 -35.44
CA GLN A 129 3.17 17.91 -36.76
C GLN A 129 3.10 16.95 -37.94
N THR A 130 2.27 15.91 -37.84
CA THR A 130 2.09 14.92 -38.90
C THR A 130 0.61 14.65 -39.15
N HIS A 131 0.30 14.17 -40.34
CA HIS A 131 -1.03 13.68 -40.70
C HIS A 131 -0.94 12.44 -41.58
N CYS A 132 -2.00 11.64 -41.52
CA CYS A 132 -2.24 10.55 -42.45
C CYS A 132 -2.87 11.08 -43.74
N PRO A 133 -2.21 10.95 -44.90
CA PRO A 133 -2.81 11.31 -46.18
C PRO A 133 -3.90 10.30 -46.61
N GLY A 134 -4.99 10.81 -47.19
CA GLY A 134 -6.08 10.03 -47.76
C GLY A 134 -7.38 10.09 -46.94
N TYR A 135 -8.42 10.68 -47.53
CA TYR A 135 -9.75 10.85 -46.92
C TYR A 135 -10.54 9.55 -46.75
N GLU A 136 -10.13 8.46 -47.41
CA GLU A 136 -10.80 7.15 -47.36
C GLU A 136 -10.70 6.45 -46.00
N ASN A 137 -9.73 6.86 -45.16
CA ASN A 137 -9.50 6.25 -43.85
C ASN A 137 -10.19 7.01 -42.70
N LEU A 138 -10.95 8.06 -43.02
CA LEU A 138 -11.66 8.86 -42.03
C LEU A 138 -12.90 8.10 -41.55
N VAL A 139 -12.96 7.83 -40.25
CA VAL A 139 -14.07 7.14 -39.59
C VAL A 139 -15.17 8.12 -39.20
N ASP A 140 -14.79 9.21 -38.54
CA ASP A 140 -15.73 10.18 -37.97
C ASP A 140 -15.04 11.53 -37.64
N ARG A 141 -15.83 12.59 -37.46
CA ARG A 141 -15.39 13.96 -37.12
C ARG A 141 -16.16 14.51 -35.92
N PRO A 142 -15.92 13.99 -34.71
CA PRO A 142 -16.62 14.43 -33.52
C PRO A 142 -16.22 15.87 -33.16
N GLN A 143 -17.21 16.68 -32.78
CA GLN A 143 -17.01 18.07 -32.33
C GLN A 143 -16.58 18.09 -30.87
N VAL A 144 -15.26 17.97 -30.63
CA VAL A 144 -14.68 17.89 -29.29
C VAL A 144 -13.60 18.94 -29.09
N GLY A 145 -13.64 19.64 -27.95
CA GLY A 145 -12.78 20.80 -27.69
C GLY A 145 -11.37 20.48 -27.17
N SER A 146 -10.98 19.20 -27.10
CA SER A 146 -9.64 18.81 -26.65
C SER A 146 -9.16 17.49 -27.25
N ALA A 147 -7.84 17.32 -27.31
CA ALA A 147 -7.23 16.07 -27.76
C ALA A 147 -7.57 14.87 -26.85
N ASP A 148 -7.82 15.09 -25.55
CA ASP A 148 -8.25 14.03 -24.62
C ASP A 148 -9.69 13.59 -24.88
N ALA A 149 -10.59 14.53 -25.19
CA ALA A 149 -11.94 14.20 -25.61
C ALA A 149 -11.94 13.47 -26.97
N CYS A 150 -11.04 13.84 -27.89
CA CYS A 150 -10.82 13.15 -29.15
C CYS A 150 -10.30 11.71 -28.95
N ALA A 151 -9.38 11.49 -27.99
CA ALA A 151 -8.89 10.16 -27.62
C ALA A 151 -10.01 9.27 -27.06
N LYS A 152 -10.88 9.82 -26.21
CA LYS A 152 -12.05 9.10 -25.67
C LYS A 152 -13.03 8.73 -26.78
N ALA A 153 -13.31 9.66 -27.69
CA ALA A 153 -14.16 9.39 -28.86
C ALA A 153 -13.57 8.27 -29.73
N CYS A 154 -12.25 8.26 -29.96
CA CYS A 154 -11.58 7.18 -30.69
C CYS A 154 -11.66 5.83 -29.95
N CYS A 155 -11.48 5.77 -28.64
CA CYS A 155 -11.60 4.50 -27.91
C CYS A 155 -13.01 3.92 -27.95
N ASN A 156 -14.02 4.78 -27.91
CA ASN A 156 -15.43 4.38 -27.92
C ASN A 156 -15.91 3.99 -29.33
N ASN A 157 -15.13 4.32 -30.37
CA ASN A 157 -15.40 3.93 -31.74
C ASN A 157 -14.53 2.72 -32.14
N PRO A 158 -15.10 1.51 -32.29
CA PRO A 158 -14.33 0.30 -32.56
C PRO A 158 -13.59 0.32 -33.91
N ALA A 159 -14.04 1.15 -34.85
CA ALA A 159 -13.36 1.33 -36.13
C ALA A 159 -12.14 2.25 -36.03
N CYS A 160 -11.98 3.02 -34.94
CA CYS A 160 -10.89 3.97 -34.77
C CYS A 160 -9.61 3.32 -34.22
N LYS A 161 -8.52 3.46 -35.00
CA LYS A 161 -7.17 2.96 -34.65
C LYS A 161 -6.16 4.08 -34.45
N SER A 162 -6.43 5.29 -34.91
CA SER A 162 -5.62 6.48 -34.64
C SER A 162 -6.50 7.72 -34.82
N PHE A 163 -6.06 8.89 -34.35
CA PHE A 163 -6.80 10.13 -34.60
C PHE A 163 -5.86 11.32 -34.82
N GLN A 164 -6.32 12.30 -35.59
CA GLN A 164 -5.63 13.58 -35.76
C GLN A 164 -6.36 14.67 -34.99
N TYR A 165 -5.63 15.51 -34.26
CA TYR A 165 -6.16 16.70 -33.62
C TYR A 165 -5.50 17.96 -34.19
N SER A 166 -6.31 18.83 -34.79
CA SER A 166 -5.85 20.06 -35.43
C SER A 166 -5.76 21.22 -34.43
N ILE A 167 -4.89 22.19 -34.72
CA ILE A 167 -4.76 23.45 -33.98
C ILE A 167 -6.07 24.27 -33.92
N HIS A 168 -7.02 24.01 -34.83
CA HIS A 168 -8.34 24.65 -34.86
C HIS A 168 -9.40 23.88 -34.05
N ASN A 169 -8.99 23.07 -33.06
CA ASN A 169 -9.87 22.22 -32.25
C ASN A 169 -10.75 21.25 -33.06
N ARG A 170 -10.20 20.70 -34.15
CA ARG A 170 -10.91 19.70 -34.97
C ARG A 170 -10.31 18.31 -34.75
N CYS A 171 -11.17 17.35 -34.45
CA CYS A 171 -10.84 15.94 -34.25
C CYS A 171 -11.21 15.12 -35.50
N TYR A 172 -10.31 14.23 -35.91
CA TYR A 172 -10.49 13.34 -37.05
C TYR A 172 -10.14 11.91 -36.62
N LEU A 173 -11.12 11.02 -36.57
CA LEU A 173 -10.91 9.62 -36.22
C LEU A 173 -10.50 8.84 -37.46
N ILE A 174 -9.47 7.98 -37.36
CA ILE A 174 -8.86 7.29 -38.51
C ILE A 174 -8.87 5.77 -38.27
N SER A 175 -9.21 5.02 -39.32
CA SER A 175 -9.44 3.56 -39.27
C SER A 175 -8.18 2.70 -39.30
N LYS A 176 -7.03 3.31 -39.57
CA LYS A 176 -5.71 2.67 -39.63
C LYS A 176 -4.68 3.40 -38.78
N ILE A 177 -3.59 2.71 -38.45
CA ILE A 177 -2.37 3.35 -37.96
C ILE A 177 -1.47 3.51 -39.18
N CYS A 178 -1.13 4.74 -39.52
CA CYS A 178 -0.23 5.00 -40.65
C CYS A 178 1.20 4.65 -40.27
N SER A 179 1.95 4.09 -41.20
CA SER A 179 3.39 3.90 -40.99
C SER A 179 4.10 5.26 -40.92
N ASP A 180 5.30 5.29 -40.36
CA ASP A 180 6.09 6.52 -40.30
C ASP A 180 6.49 7.05 -41.69
N GLU A 181 6.51 6.17 -42.70
CA GLU A 181 6.72 6.52 -44.12
C GLU A 181 5.46 7.12 -44.77
N GLU A 182 4.26 6.73 -44.32
CA GLU A 182 2.98 7.26 -44.82
C GLU A 182 2.66 8.64 -44.22
N LYS A 183 3.13 8.93 -42.99
CA LYS A 183 2.84 10.19 -42.29
C LYS A 183 3.53 11.37 -42.96
N LYS A 184 2.75 12.32 -43.46
CA LYS A 184 3.27 13.55 -44.07
C LYS A 184 3.34 14.68 -43.04
N PRO A 185 4.44 15.47 -43.01
CA PRO A 185 4.55 16.61 -42.12
C PRO A 185 3.45 17.64 -42.42
N THR A 186 2.85 18.19 -41.37
CA THR A 186 1.89 19.29 -41.48
C THR A 186 1.95 20.21 -40.26
N PRO A 187 1.91 21.53 -40.45
CA PRO A 187 1.81 22.48 -39.34
C PRO A 187 0.40 22.55 -38.74
N MET A 188 -0.60 21.91 -39.36
CA MET A 188 -2.02 22.11 -39.04
C MET A 188 -2.59 21.15 -37.98
N GLY A 189 -1.84 20.14 -37.54
CA GLY A 189 -2.32 19.19 -36.54
C GLY A 189 -1.30 18.13 -36.14
N ASN A 190 -1.63 17.40 -35.06
CA ASN A 190 -0.82 16.32 -34.52
C ASN A 190 -1.53 14.99 -34.68
N MET A 191 -0.76 13.94 -34.93
CA MET A 191 -1.27 12.58 -35.07
C MET A 191 -1.12 11.82 -33.75
N TYR A 192 -2.11 10.99 -33.43
CA TYR A 192 -2.16 10.17 -32.23
C TYR A 192 -2.47 8.73 -32.62
N ASP A 193 -1.43 7.90 -32.66
CA ASP A 193 -1.56 6.50 -33.03
C ASP A 193 -1.96 5.70 -31.81
N ARG A 194 -2.99 4.85 -31.89
CA ARG A 194 -3.32 3.99 -30.75
C ARG A 194 -2.10 3.12 -30.49
N ILE A 195 -1.60 3.17 -29.26
CA ILE A 195 -0.52 2.28 -28.84
C ILE A 195 -1.11 0.90 -29.01
N GLN A 196 -0.69 0.17 -30.04
CA GLN A 196 -1.19 -1.18 -30.21
C GLN A 196 -0.77 -1.95 -28.96
N ALA A 197 -1.75 -2.22 -28.11
CA ALA A 197 -1.71 -3.41 -27.31
C ALA A 197 -1.60 -4.55 -28.34
N GLY A 198 -0.38 -5.02 -28.58
CA GLY A 198 -0.19 -6.39 -29.00
C GLY A 198 -1.08 -7.24 -28.09
N PRO A 199 -1.75 -8.28 -28.63
CA PRO A 199 -2.91 -8.91 -28.02
C PRO A 199 -2.68 -9.09 -26.52
N SER A 200 -3.64 -8.63 -25.72
CA SER A 200 -3.65 -8.77 -24.27
C SER A 200 -3.62 -10.25 -23.88
N GLY A 201 -2.42 -10.79 -23.92
CA GLY A 201 -2.13 -12.21 -23.89
C GLY A 201 -0.62 -12.40 -23.90
N PRO A 202 -0.13 -13.51 -23.33
CA PRO A 202 1.30 -13.73 -23.23
C PRO A 202 1.92 -13.96 -24.62
N ARG A 203 3.08 -13.35 -24.89
CA ARG A 203 3.81 -13.49 -26.17
C ARG A 203 4.41 -14.89 -26.25
N ARG A 204 4.25 -15.57 -27.39
CA ARG A 204 4.67 -16.96 -27.60
C ARG A 204 5.63 -17.09 -28.78
N VAL A 205 6.67 -17.90 -28.64
CA VAL A 205 7.56 -18.32 -29.75
C VAL A 205 7.89 -19.81 -29.60
N CYS A 206 8.07 -20.51 -30.72
CA CYS A 206 8.37 -21.94 -30.71
C CYS A 206 9.83 -22.22 -30.31
N GLU A 207 10.12 -23.45 -29.91
CA GLU A 207 11.49 -23.91 -29.66
C GLU A 207 12.37 -23.69 -30.92
N HIS A 208 13.59 -23.19 -30.69
CA HIS A 208 14.57 -22.67 -31.66
C HIS A 208 14.31 -21.26 -32.23
N GLN A 209 13.21 -20.61 -31.87
CA GLN A 209 12.96 -19.21 -32.24
C GLN A 209 13.44 -18.24 -31.14
N ARG A 210 13.52 -16.95 -31.48
CA ARG A 210 13.86 -15.89 -30.54
C ARG A 210 12.64 -15.03 -30.22
N LEU A 211 12.39 -14.81 -28.94
CA LEU A 211 11.42 -13.85 -28.46
C LEU A 211 12.08 -12.47 -28.33
N SER A 212 11.48 -11.46 -28.93
CA SER A 212 11.87 -10.05 -28.75
C SER A 212 10.79 -9.30 -27.97
N ILE A 213 11.19 -8.59 -26.91
CA ILE A 213 10.35 -7.73 -26.08
C ILE A 213 10.96 -6.34 -26.09
N SER A 214 10.17 -5.33 -26.39
CA SER A 214 10.59 -3.93 -26.41
C SER A 214 9.55 -3.07 -25.72
N CYS A 215 10.00 -2.13 -24.91
CA CYS A 215 9.20 -1.11 -24.26
C CYS A 215 9.47 0.27 -24.89
N PRO A 216 8.47 1.19 -24.85
CA PRO A 216 8.63 2.56 -25.32
C PRO A 216 9.75 3.32 -24.59
N ALA A 217 10.24 4.40 -25.21
CA ALA A 217 11.29 5.24 -24.65
C ALA A 217 10.93 5.72 -23.23
N GLY A 218 11.88 5.64 -22.30
CA GLY A 218 11.68 5.98 -20.89
C GLY A 218 10.98 4.91 -20.05
N GLN A 219 10.68 3.73 -20.63
CA GLN A 219 10.12 2.59 -19.91
C GLN A 219 11.05 1.37 -19.95
N GLN A 220 10.90 0.49 -18.97
CA GLN A 220 11.64 -0.75 -18.81
C GLN A 220 10.68 -1.93 -18.69
N ILE A 221 11.13 -3.09 -19.18
CA ILE A 221 10.41 -4.35 -19.18
C ILE A 221 10.28 -4.88 -17.75
N ASN A 222 9.05 -5.19 -17.36
CA ASN A 222 8.69 -5.86 -16.12
C ASN A 222 8.04 -7.22 -16.42
N ILE A 223 8.71 -8.31 -16.09
CA ILE A 223 8.24 -9.67 -16.39
C ILE A 223 7.25 -10.14 -15.31
N VAL A 224 6.00 -10.33 -15.73
CA VAL A 224 4.88 -10.80 -14.88
C VAL A 224 4.91 -12.31 -14.75
N SER A 225 4.99 -13.04 -15.86
CA SER A 225 5.05 -14.50 -15.87
C SER A 225 5.84 -15.00 -17.08
N ALA A 226 6.39 -16.21 -17.00
CA ALA A 226 6.99 -16.88 -18.14
C ALA A 226 6.98 -18.40 -18.00
N LEU A 227 6.88 -19.09 -19.13
CA LEU A 227 6.81 -20.54 -19.25
C LEU A 227 7.57 -20.99 -20.48
N TYR A 228 8.56 -21.85 -20.31
CA TYR A 228 9.17 -22.63 -21.38
C TYR A 228 8.74 -24.10 -21.21
N GLY A 229 8.11 -24.66 -22.23
CA GLY A 229 7.54 -26.01 -22.17
C GLY A 229 6.39 -26.18 -23.16
N ARG A 230 5.40 -26.99 -22.79
CA ARG A 230 4.17 -27.19 -23.56
C ARG A 230 3.00 -27.47 -22.62
N THR A 231 1.94 -26.67 -22.73
CA THR A 231 0.69 -26.82 -21.97
C THR A 231 -0.53 -27.08 -22.84
N THR A 232 -0.40 -26.96 -24.16
CA THR A 232 -1.47 -27.20 -25.13
C THR A 232 -0.90 -27.74 -26.45
N ARG A 233 -1.77 -28.39 -27.24
CA ARG A 233 -1.46 -28.85 -28.61
C ARG A 233 -1.62 -27.75 -29.66
N ALA A 234 -2.40 -26.70 -29.36
CA ALA A 234 -2.73 -25.65 -30.31
C ALA A 234 -1.57 -24.69 -30.63
N VAL A 235 -0.62 -24.53 -29.70
CA VAL A 235 0.52 -23.61 -29.86
C VAL A 235 1.73 -24.38 -30.38
N CYS A 236 2.32 -23.91 -31.48
CA CYS A 236 3.45 -24.57 -32.16
C CYS A 236 3.16 -26.05 -32.49
N PRO A 237 2.20 -26.33 -33.37
CA PRO A 237 1.75 -27.69 -33.67
C PRO A 237 2.73 -28.51 -34.52
N SER A 238 3.73 -27.87 -35.11
CA SER A 238 4.63 -28.41 -36.14
C SER A 238 5.72 -29.38 -35.64
N GLY A 239 5.73 -29.77 -34.37
CA GLY A 239 6.76 -30.66 -33.81
C GLY A 239 6.19 -31.80 -32.98
N PRO A 240 7.00 -32.80 -32.62
CA PRO A 240 6.55 -33.98 -31.88
C PRO A 240 5.96 -33.59 -30.52
N ILE A 241 4.72 -34.03 -30.24
CA ILE A 241 4.02 -33.77 -28.97
C ILE A 241 3.81 -35.09 -28.23
N ARG A 242 4.74 -35.43 -27.31
CA ARG A 242 4.57 -36.60 -26.43
C ARG A 242 3.77 -36.29 -25.17
N THR A 243 3.82 -35.04 -24.68
CA THR A 243 3.06 -34.59 -23.51
C THR A 243 2.69 -33.11 -23.59
N THR A 244 1.58 -32.73 -22.95
CA THR A 244 1.17 -31.35 -22.71
C THR A 244 1.29 -30.94 -21.24
N ASN A 245 1.87 -31.79 -20.38
CA ASN A 245 2.16 -31.46 -18.99
C ASN A 245 3.65 -31.11 -18.84
N CYS A 246 4.13 -30.20 -19.67
CA CYS A 246 5.54 -29.86 -19.75
C CYS A 246 5.79 -28.40 -19.37
N ARG A 247 6.49 -28.17 -18.25
CA ARG A 247 6.79 -26.83 -17.75
C ARG A 247 8.17 -26.80 -17.11
N SER A 248 9.06 -25.92 -17.57
CA SER A 248 10.34 -25.66 -16.91
C SER A 248 10.13 -24.77 -15.68
N SER A 249 10.60 -25.24 -14.52
CA SER A 249 10.54 -24.50 -13.24
C SER A 249 11.46 -23.27 -13.22
N THR A 250 12.42 -23.18 -14.15
CA THR A 250 13.39 -22.08 -14.21
C THR A 250 12.98 -20.95 -15.16
N SER A 251 11.89 -21.14 -15.92
CA SER A 251 11.41 -20.23 -16.97
C SER A 251 11.35 -18.77 -16.54
N LEU A 252 10.64 -18.48 -15.43
CA LEU A 252 10.47 -17.11 -14.92
C LEU A 252 11.79 -16.48 -14.46
N ALA A 253 12.63 -17.25 -13.76
CA ALA A 253 13.91 -16.75 -13.26
C ALA A 253 14.88 -16.42 -14.41
N ARG A 254 14.95 -17.27 -15.43
CA ARG A 254 15.80 -17.07 -16.62
C ARG A 254 15.34 -15.88 -17.46
N VAL A 255 14.03 -15.71 -17.64
CA VAL A 255 13.45 -14.57 -18.38
C VAL A 255 13.64 -13.27 -17.60
N ARG A 256 13.45 -13.26 -16.28
CA ARG A 256 13.74 -12.09 -15.44
C ARG A 256 15.22 -11.70 -15.48
N ALA A 257 16.12 -12.67 -15.33
CA ALA A 257 17.55 -12.41 -15.40
C ALA A 257 17.97 -11.82 -16.77
N SER A 258 17.27 -12.20 -17.84
CA SER A 258 17.62 -11.75 -19.19
C SER A 258 16.97 -10.42 -19.58
N CYS A 259 15.73 -10.17 -19.15
CA CYS A 259 14.88 -9.09 -19.68
C CYS A 259 14.41 -8.06 -18.65
N GLN A 260 14.42 -8.35 -17.35
CA GLN A 260 13.91 -7.42 -16.34
C GLN A 260 14.71 -6.12 -16.33
N GLY A 261 14.03 -4.98 -16.33
CA GLY A 261 14.66 -3.66 -16.22
C GLY A 261 15.33 -3.15 -17.51
N LYS A 262 15.26 -3.89 -18.62
CA LYS A 262 15.79 -3.45 -19.92
C LYS A 262 14.70 -2.76 -20.73
N SER A 263 15.07 -1.83 -21.62
CA SER A 263 14.14 -1.26 -22.60
C SER A 263 13.83 -2.24 -23.73
N THR A 264 14.80 -3.08 -24.10
CA THR A 264 14.66 -4.13 -25.11
C THR A 264 15.34 -5.42 -24.63
N CYS A 265 14.77 -6.57 -25.00
CA CYS A 265 15.31 -7.89 -24.68
C CYS A 265 15.05 -8.87 -25.83
N SER A 266 16.06 -9.63 -26.22
CA SER A 266 15.93 -10.75 -27.16
C SER A 266 16.47 -12.02 -26.53
N MET A 267 15.67 -13.09 -26.51
CA MET A 267 16.08 -14.37 -25.91
C MET A 267 15.67 -15.57 -26.77
N ALA A 268 16.53 -16.58 -26.83
CA ALA A 268 16.25 -17.81 -27.56
C ALA A 268 15.40 -18.77 -26.71
N ALA A 269 14.35 -19.32 -27.32
CA ALA A 269 13.56 -20.40 -26.75
C ALA A 269 14.26 -21.73 -27.03
N SER A 270 15.23 -22.11 -26.18
CA SER A 270 16.00 -23.34 -26.38
C SER A 270 16.36 -24.05 -25.07
N ASN A 271 16.70 -25.33 -25.19
CA ASN A 271 17.09 -26.18 -24.05
C ASN A 271 18.41 -25.71 -23.41
N GLY A 272 19.28 -25.06 -24.18
CA GLY A 272 20.50 -24.44 -23.66
C GLY A 272 20.23 -23.29 -22.69
N VAL A 273 19.10 -22.60 -22.82
CA VAL A 273 18.72 -21.46 -21.96
C VAL A 273 17.89 -21.89 -20.77
N PHE A 274 16.96 -22.83 -20.97
CA PHE A 274 15.92 -23.18 -20.00
C PHE A 274 16.02 -24.59 -19.41
N GLY A 275 16.98 -25.39 -19.88
CA GLY A 275 16.96 -26.85 -19.70
C GLY A 275 15.87 -27.51 -20.55
N ASP A 276 15.90 -28.85 -20.65
CA ASP A 276 14.82 -29.60 -21.30
C ASP A 276 13.84 -30.17 -20.27
N PRO A 277 12.66 -29.55 -20.06
CA PRO A 277 11.66 -30.02 -19.11
C PRO A 277 10.89 -31.27 -19.58
N CYS A 278 10.96 -31.63 -20.87
CA CYS A 278 10.26 -32.79 -21.41
C CYS A 278 10.92 -33.28 -22.71
N VAL A 279 11.89 -34.19 -22.56
CA VAL A 279 12.66 -34.75 -23.67
C VAL A 279 11.74 -35.38 -24.73
N GLY A 280 11.95 -35.03 -25.99
CA GLY A 280 11.18 -35.54 -27.13
C GLY A 280 9.81 -34.87 -27.32
N THR A 281 9.49 -33.80 -26.57
CA THR A 281 8.35 -32.92 -26.86
C THR A 281 8.87 -31.57 -27.35
N TYR A 282 8.33 -31.11 -28.47
CA TYR A 282 8.60 -29.80 -29.04
C TYR A 282 8.00 -28.71 -28.16
N LYS A 283 8.77 -27.72 -27.72
CA LYS A 283 8.35 -26.74 -26.71
C LYS A 283 8.06 -25.37 -27.32
N TYR A 284 7.55 -24.45 -26.50
CA TYR A 284 7.43 -23.04 -26.79
C TYR A 284 7.74 -22.21 -25.54
N LEU A 285 8.22 -20.99 -25.76
CA LEU A 285 8.39 -19.97 -24.73
C LEU A 285 7.19 -19.04 -24.77
N GLU A 286 6.53 -18.88 -23.62
CA GLU A 286 5.44 -17.96 -23.37
C GLU A 286 5.88 -16.94 -22.30
N VAL A 287 5.78 -15.64 -22.57
CA VAL A 287 6.16 -14.58 -21.63
C VAL A 287 5.07 -13.51 -21.55
N SER A 288 4.65 -13.20 -20.33
CA SER A 288 3.81 -12.05 -20.02
C SER A 288 4.65 -10.95 -19.36
N SER A 289 4.59 -9.75 -19.90
CA SER A 289 5.39 -8.60 -19.45
C SER A 289 4.59 -7.31 -19.52
N THR A 290 4.84 -6.40 -18.59
CA THR A 290 4.37 -5.01 -18.61
C THR A 290 5.55 -4.06 -18.79
N CYS A 291 5.30 -2.85 -19.28
CA CYS A 291 6.31 -1.79 -19.32
C CYS A 291 6.05 -0.82 -18.15
N ILE A 292 7.10 -0.48 -17.40
CA ILE A 292 7.03 0.45 -16.27
C ILE A 292 8.02 1.59 -16.50
N LEU A 293 7.74 2.78 -15.98
CA LEU A 293 8.65 3.93 -16.13
C LEU A 293 10.03 3.61 -15.54
N ALA A 294 11.08 3.90 -16.30
CA ALA A 294 12.46 3.71 -15.90
C ALA A 294 12.79 4.64 -14.71
N PRO A 295 13.47 4.17 -13.65
CA PRO A 295 14.01 5.05 -12.62
C PRO A 295 15.01 6.05 -13.23
N PRO A 296 15.11 7.30 -12.71
CA PRO A 296 16.08 8.28 -13.22
C PRO A 296 17.50 7.73 -13.09
N ALA A 297 18.26 7.79 -14.20
CA ALA A 297 19.61 7.25 -14.28
C ALA A 297 20.55 7.95 -13.29
N VAL A 298 21.16 7.18 -12.39
CA VAL A 298 22.32 7.61 -11.61
C VAL A 298 23.55 7.45 -12.51
N PRO A 299 24.41 8.47 -12.68
CA PRO A 299 25.64 8.33 -13.48
C PRO A 299 26.54 7.24 -12.89
N GLN A 300 26.84 6.23 -13.70
CA GLN A 300 27.68 5.08 -13.33
C GLN A 300 29.14 5.45 -13.57
N GLY A 301 29.93 5.52 -12.49
CA GLY A 301 31.40 5.51 -12.57
C GLY A 301 31.94 4.12 -12.95
N PRO A 302 33.19 4.03 -13.45
CA PRO A 302 33.69 2.81 -14.09
C PRO A 302 33.88 1.65 -13.11
N ALA A 303 33.66 0.45 -13.62
CA ALA A 303 33.64 -0.82 -12.90
C ALA A 303 35.01 -1.20 -12.32
N VAL A 304 35.00 -1.65 -11.05
CA VAL A 304 36.11 -2.38 -10.44
C VAL A 304 35.59 -3.71 -9.88
N ALA A 305 36.30 -4.79 -10.23
CA ALA A 305 36.03 -6.18 -9.86
C ALA A 305 36.10 -6.44 -8.33
N PRO A 306 35.54 -7.56 -7.82
CA PRO A 306 35.29 -7.74 -6.39
C PRO A 306 36.53 -8.21 -5.62
N PRO A 307 36.65 -7.84 -4.33
CA PRO A 307 37.02 -8.86 -3.35
C PRO A 307 36.30 -8.79 -1.99
N ALA A 308 36.10 -10.01 -1.46
CA ALA A 308 36.09 -10.50 -0.07
C ALA A 308 35.71 -9.59 1.13
N SER A 309 34.74 -10.11 1.89
CA SER A 309 34.57 -10.04 3.37
C SER A 309 34.90 -8.72 4.09
N ARG A 310 33.86 -7.97 4.48
CA ARG A 310 33.94 -7.02 5.60
C ARG A 310 32.69 -7.11 6.49
N ALA A 311 32.93 -7.13 7.81
CA ALA A 311 31.92 -7.00 8.84
C ALA A 311 31.26 -5.60 8.81
N PRO A 312 29.97 -5.48 9.16
CA PRO A 312 29.28 -4.19 9.17
C PRO A 312 29.73 -3.35 10.38
N GLY A 313 30.13 -2.09 10.14
CA GLY A 313 30.25 -1.08 11.21
C GLY A 313 31.59 -0.37 11.37
N CYS A 314 32.52 -0.42 10.41
CA CYS A 314 33.77 0.35 10.52
C CYS A 314 33.72 1.72 9.79
N GLY A 315 33.96 2.78 10.54
CA GLY A 315 34.17 4.18 10.11
C GLY A 315 34.41 5.07 11.34
N LEU A 316 34.65 6.38 11.18
CA LEU A 316 34.78 7.31 12.34
C LEU A 316 33.61 7.22 13.32
N SER A 317 32.41 6.86 12.84
CA SER A 317 31.21 6.65 13.64
C SER A 317 31.30 5.51 14.67
N ALA A 318 32.30 4.63 14.56
CA ALA A 318 32.58 3.57 15.53
C ALA A 318 33.42 4.05 16.74
N PHE A 319 33.86 5.30 16.73
CA PHE A 319 34.77 5.86 17.72
C PHE A 319 34.22 7.16 18.34
N ARG A 320 34.34 7.28 19.66
CA ARG A 320 34.05 8.52 20.40
C ARG A 320 35.24 9.46 20.30
N HIS A 321 35.00 10.66 19.76
CA HIS A 321 36.00 11.71 19.64
C HIS A 321 36.24 12.41 20.99
N VAL A 322 37.51 12.47 21.41
CA VAL A 322 37.97 13.19 22.59
C VAL A 322 39.01 14.23 22.15
N PRO A 323 38.59 15.50 21.97
CA PRO A 323 39.44 16.54 21.39
C PRO A 323 40.63 16.89 22.29
N ARG A 324 41.77 17.26 21.70
CA ARG A 324 42.97 17.81 22.35
C ARG A 324 43.53 16.95 23.49
N THR A 325 43.50 15.63 23.32
CA THR A 325 44.04 14.68 24.31
C THR A 325 44.94 13.64 23.64
N HIS A 326 45.84 13.06 24.43
CA HIS A 326 46.65 11.90 24.07
C HIS A 326 46.63 10.88 25.19
N CYS A 327 46.85 9.61 24.85
CA CYS A 327 47.02 8.56 25.83
C CYS A 327 48.45 8.56 26.39
N SER A 328 48.59 8.74 27.71
CA SER A 328 49.88 8.65 28.38
C SER A 328 50.27 7.20 28.65
N GLY A 329 51.52 6.85 28.33
CA GLY A 329 52.08 5.50 28.48
C GLY A 329 52.42 4.81 27.15
N ARG A 330 53.72 4.53 26.92
CA ARG A 330 54.22 3.96 25.65
C ARG A 330 53.92 2.48 25.44
N LYS A 331 53.45 1.75 26.46
CA LYS A 331 53.32 0.28 26.44
C LYS A 331 52.13 -0.26 25.61
N ASN A 332 51.23 0.61 25.17
CA ASN A 332 49.97 0.24 24.50
C ASN A 332 49.89 0.69 23.03
N TYR A 333 50.99 1.23 22.47
CA TYR A 333 51.05 1.65 21.08
C TYR A 333 51.24 0.44 20.17
N LEU A 334 50.29 0.23 19.25
CA LEU A 334 50.34 -0.83 18.25
C LEU A 334 51.16 -0.42 17.03
N SER A 335 50.86 0.74 16.46
CA SER A 335 51.57 1.20 15.26
C SER A 335 51.47 2.72 15.08
N ARG A 336 52.43 3.27 14.33
CA ARG A 336 52.48 4.69 13.94
C ARG A 336 52.71 4.81 12.44
N HIS A 337 51.82 5.52 11.74
CA HIS A 337 51.93 5.73 10.30
C HIS A 337 51.32 7.07 9.88
N LYS A 338 51.64 7.56 8.68
CA LYS A 338 50.98 8.75 8.11
C LYS A 338 49.59 8.37 7.60
N ALA A 339 48.58 9.18 7.95
CA ALA A 339 47.21 9.01 7.51
C ALA A 339 46.64 10.34 7.01
N GLY A 340 46.11 10.35 5.80
CA GLY A 340 45.57 11.57 5.17
C GLY A 340 44.37 12.18 5.88
N SER A 341 43.69 11.41 6.72
CA SER A 341 42.52 11.83 7.52
C SER A 341 42.32 10.95 8.75
N ALA A 342 41.49 11.42 9.69
CA ALA A 342 41.06 10.60 10.83
C ALA A 342 40.21 9.38 10.41
N ASP A 343 39.50 9.44 9.28
CA ASP A 343 38.81 8.27 8.70
C ASP A 343 39.77 7.18 8.24
N ALA A 344 40.92 7.56 7.66
CA ALA A 344 41.95 6.61 7.29
C ALA A 344 42.54 5.91 8.52
N CYS A 345 42.71 6.65 9.62
CA CYS A 345 43.08 6.09 10.92
C CYS A 345 42.02 5.13 11.49
N ALA A 346 40.74 5.52 11.45
CA ALA A 346 39.64 4.68 11.92
C ALA A 346 39.59 3.36 11.14
N LYS A 347 39.77 3.41 9.81
CA LYS A 347 39.86 2.23 8.96
C LYS A 347 41.04 1.34 9.35
N ALA A 348 42.24 1.92 9.51
CA ALA A 348 43.43 1.17 9.94
C ALA A 348 43.27 0.54 11.33
N CYS A 349 42.57 1.22 12.25
CA CYS A 349 42.24 0.66 13.56
C CYS A 349 41.20 -0.47 13.46
N CYS A 350 40.17 -0.36 12.61
CA CYS A 350 39.22 -1.46 12.43
C CYS A 350 39.83 -2.69 11.76
N ASP A 351 40.79 -2.48 10.86
CA ASP A 351 41.48 -3.55 10.15
C ASP A 351 42.50 -4.27 11.06
N ASN A 352 42.82 -3.68 12.23
CA ASN A 352 43.64 -4.30 13.27
C ASN A 352 42.76 -4.78 14.44
N PRO A 353 42.64 -6.10 14.68
CA PRO A 353 41.75 -6.65 15.71
C PRO A 353 42.13 -6.22 17.14
N ASP A 354 43.41 -5.91 17.38
CA ASP A 354 43.90 -5.50 18.70
C ASP A 354 43.67 -4.02 18.97
N CYS A 355 43.30 -3.22 17.96
CA CYS A 355 43.13 -1.79 18.10
C CYS A 355 41.79 -1.42 18.76
N LYS A 356 41.88 -0.73 19.91
CA LYS A 356 40.73 -0.27 20.71
C LYS A 356 40.60 1.25 20.76
N SER A 357 41.64 2.01 20.46
CA SER A 357 41.55 3.46 20.28
C SER A 357 42.67 3.93 19.35
N PHE A 358 42.59 5.15 18.84
CA PHE A 358 43.70 5.76 18.10
C PHE A 358 43.81 7.26 18.36
N GLN A 359 45.00 7.80 18.16
CA GLN A 359 45.26 9.23 18.16
C GLN A 359 45.53 9.71 16.74
N TYR A 360 44.90 10.82 16.33
CA TYR A 360 45.20 11.51 15.09
C TYR A 360 45.81 12.89 15.37
N SER A 361 47.04 13.09 14.88
CA SER A 361 47.78 14.34 15.07
C SER A 361 47.54 15.35 13.96
N ILE A 362 47.71 16.64 14.27
CA ILE A 362 47.70 17.74 13.30
C ILE A 362 48.72 17.57 12.17
N HIS A 363 49.79 16.80 12.41
CA HIS A 363 50.81 16.47 11.39
C HIS A 363 50.42 15.29 10.50
N LYS A 364 49.13 14.90 10.47
CA LYS A 364 48.60 13.78 9.70
C LYS A 364 49.22 12.43 10.09
N THR A 365 49.57 12.28 11.37
CA THR A 365 50.15 11.05 11.92
C THR A 365 49.10 10.31 12.75
N CYS A 366 48.96 9.02 12.48
CA CYS A 366 48.09 8.09 13.17
C CYS A 366 48.86 7.29 14.21
N PHE A 367 48.30 7.13 15.40
CA PHE A 367 48.83 6.26 16.44
C PHE A 367 47.73 5.28 16.89
N LEU A 368 47.87 4.01 16.53
CA LEU A 368 46.92 2.97 16.94
C LEU A 368 47.27 2.46 18.34
N ILE A 369 46.26 2.23 19.18
CA ILE A 369 46.41 1.90 20.60
C ILE A 369 45.52 0.69 20.94
N ASN A 370 46.05 -0.30 21.65
CA ASN A 370 45.34 -1.54 21.99
C ASN A 370 44.45 -1.47 23.24
N LYS A 371 44.28 -0.28 23.81
CA LYS A 371 43.52 0.01 25.02
C LYS A 371 42.64 1.25 24.82
N ILE A 372 41.51 1.33 25.52
CA ILE A 372 40.78 2.58 25.73
C ILE A 372 41.36 3.24 26.99
N CYS A 373 41.96 4.40 26.82
CA CYS A 373 42.64 5.08 27.92
C CYS A 373 41.61 5.71 28.86
N THR A 374 41.84 5.62 30.17
CA THR A 374 40.97 6.25 31.16
C THR A 374 41.08 7.77 31.08
N ASP A 375 40.12 8.49 31.67
CA ASP A 375 40.15 9.96 31.66
C ASP A 375 41.38 10.53 32.41
N GLU A 376 41.91 9.79 33.38
CA GLU A 376 43.18 10.09 34.07
C GLU A 376 44.42 9.85 33.19
N GLU A 377 44.38 8.84 32.32
CA GLU A 377 45.46 8.53 31.38
C GLU A 377 45.47 9.48 30.16
N LYS A 378 44.34 10.14 29.87
CA LYS A 378 44.19 11.10 28.78
C LYS A 378 44.71 12.48 29.19
N LYS A 379 45.95 12.77 28.82
CA LYS A 379 46.56 14.07 29.11
C LYS A 379 46.28 15.07 27.99
N PRO A 380 46.00 16.34 28.32
CA PRO A 380 45.78 17.38 27.32
C PRO A 380 47.02 17.52 26.42
N THR A 381 46.81 17.70 25.12
CA THR A 381 47.87 17.92 24.14
C THR A 381 47.41 18.92 23.07
N PRO A 382 48.29 19.81 22.61
CA PRO A 382 48.00 20.68 21.48
C PRO A 382 48.14 19.96 20.12
N ILE A 383 48.67 18.73 20.08
CA ILE A 383 49.21 18.12 18.86
C ILE A 383 48.29 17.03 18.26
N GLY A 384 47.18 16.66 18.90
CA GLY A 384 46.25 15.66 18.35
C GLY A 384 44.98 15.40 19.16
N ASN A 385 44.10 14.59 18.57
CA ASN A 385 42.82 14.16 19.14
C ASN A 385 42.79 12.64 19.34
N MET A 386 42.14 12.18 20.40
CA MET A 386 41.92 10.76 20.67
C MET A 386 40.56 10.29 20.16
N TYR A 387 40.48 9.02 19.78
CA TYR A 387 39.28 8.36 19.26
C TYR A 387 39.14 6.98 19.91
N ASP A 388 38.18 6.84 20.83
CA ASP A 388 37.97 5.62 21.60
C ASP A 388 36.91 4.73 20.96
N ARG A 389 37.20 3.44 20.76
CA ARG A 389 36.23 2.51 20.17
C ARG A 389 35.07 2.32 21.13
N ILE A 390 33.85 2.44 20.61
CA ILE A 390 32.64 2.24 21.41
C ILE A 390 32.52 0.73 21.67
N GLN A 391 32.92 0.25 22.87
CA GLN A 391 32.78 -1.16 23.24
C GLN A 391 31.29 -1.50 23.39
N GLY A 392 30.86 -2.53 22.66
CA GLY A 392 29.53 -3.10 22.80
C GLY A 392 29.43 -3.88 24.10
N GLU A 393 29.04 -3.20 25.19
CA GLU A 393 28.48 -3.84 26.37
C GLU A 393 26.97 -3.58 26.41
N ALA A 394 26.22 -4.66 26.64
CA ALA A 394 24.79 -4.61 26.88
C ALA A 394 24.49 -3.96 28.24
N LYS A 395 23.90 -2.76 28.23
CA LYS A 395 23.06 -2.19 29.30
C LYS A 395 22.00 -1.27 28.65
N PRO A 396 20.84 -1.08 29.30
CA PRO A 396 19.55 -0.94 28.64
C PRO A 396 19.50 0.31 27.78
N GLN A 397 18.84 0.17 26.62
CA GLN A 397 18.59 1.23 25.67
C GLN A 397 17.99 2.46 26.38
N ALA A 398 18.84 3.46 26.64
CA ALA A 398 18.36 4.83 26.77
C ALA A 398 17.70 5.16 25.42
N SER A 399 16.38 5.33 25.46
CA SER A 399 15.56 5.66 24.31
C SER A 399 16.10 6.89 23.59
N ALA A 400 16.62 6.69 22.37
CA ALA A 400 16.80 7.77 21.43
C ALA A 400 15.40 8.32 21.08
N GLY A 401 14.96 9.31 21.86
CA GLY A 401 13.63 9.89 21.79
C GLY A 401 13.08 10.49 23.09
N CYS A 402 13.82 10.49 24.21
CA CYS A 402 13.34 11.09 25.45
C CYS A 402 13.82 12.53 25.68
N GLY A 403 12.87 13.43 25.94
CA GLY A 403 13.01 14.84 26.34
C GLY A 403 11.64 15.51 26.28
N LEU A 404 11.52 16.81 26.62
CA LEU A 404 10.23 17.54 26.50
C LEU A 404 9.60 17.46 25.11
N SER A 405 10.42 17.32 24.06
CA SER A 405 9.98 17.11 22.68
C SER A 405 9.17 15.82 22.44
N ALA A 406 9.21 14.88 23.39
CA ALA A 406 8.44 13.63 23.34
C ALA A 406 7.03 13.78 23.94
N PHE A 407 6.66 14.97 24.42
CA PHE A 407 5.42 15.23 25.11
C PHE A 407 4.67 16.45 24.52
N ARG A 408 3.36 16.32 24.32
CA ARG A 408 2.45 17.40 23.95
C ARG A 408 2.13 18.19 25.21
N HIS A 409 2.49 19.47 25.20
CA HIS A 409 2.18 20.39 26.28
C HIS A 409 0.71 20.81 26.23
N VAL A 410 0.01 20.62 27.34
CA VAL A 410 -1.37 21.07 27.57
C VAL A 410 -1.35 22.04 28.76
N PRO A 411 -1.37 23.35 28.49
CA PRO A 411 -1.20 24.35 29.55
C PRO A 411 -2.41 24.35 30.51
N ARG A 412 -2.17 24.70 31.78
CA ARG A 412 -3.20 24.93 32.82
C ARG A 412 -4.18 23.78 32.98
N THR A 413 -3.71 22.54 32.96
CA THR A 413 -4.56 21.35 33.11
C THR A 413 -3.93 20.32 34.05
N HIS A 414 -4.78 19.54 34.70
CA HIS A 414 -4.41 18.38 35.50
C HIS A 414 -5.33 17.20 35.20
N CYS A 415 -4.82 16.00 35.43
CA CYS A 415 -5.60 14.78 35.24
C CYS A 415 -6.47 14.48 36.47
N SER A 416 -7.77 14.29 36.24
CA SER A 416 -8.72 13.88 37.28
C SER A 416 -8.52 12.39 37.64
N GLY A 417 -8.63 12.07 38.94
CA GLY A 417 -8.53 10.70 39.45
C GLY A 417 -7.15 10.32 40.01
N ARG A 418 -7.09 10.05 41.31
CA ARG A 418 -5.84 9.69 42.03
C ARG A 418 -5.29 8.29 41.72
N LYS A 419 -6.04 7.44 41.01
CA LYS A 419 -5.69 6.02 40.80
C LYS A 419 -4.59 5.78 39.74
N ASN A 420 -4.22 6.81 38.98
CA ASN A 420 -3.27 6.70 37.86
C ASN A 420 -1.90 7.36 38.13
N TYR A 421 -1.69 7.87 39.34
CA TYR A 421 -0.42 8.47 39.74
C TYR A 421 0.61 7.38 40.06
N LEU A 422 1.72 7.39 39.33
CA LEU A 422 2.85 6.47 39.53
C LEU A 422 3.77 6.96 40.63
N SER A 423 4.13 8.24 40.61
CA SER A 423 5.06 8.81 41.60
C SER A 423 4.97 10.34 41.64
N ARG A 424 5.40 10.88 42.78
CA ARG A 424 5.56 12.32 43.02
C ARG A 424 6.99 12.61 43.42
N SER A 425 7.64 13.56 42.74
CA SER A 425 9.02 13.96 43.05
C SER A 425 9.22 15.46 42.91
N LYS A 426 10.21 16.02 43.60
CA LYS A 426 10.67 17.40 43.33
C LYS A 426 11.54 17.37 42.08
N ALA A 427 11.24 18.24 41.12
CA ALA A 427 11.97 18.34 39.86
C ALA A 427 12.30 19.81 39.59
N GLY A 428 13.56 20.10 39.26
CA GLY A 428 14.01 21.48 38.99
C GLY A 428 13.42 22.08 37.71
N SER A 429 12.90 21.24 36.80
CA SER A 429 12.32 21.65 35.52
C SER A 429 11.36 20.58 34.98
N ALA A 430 10.51 20.98 34.03
CA ALA A 430 9.68 20.05 33.27
C ALA A 430 10.51 19.07 32.42
N ASP A 431 11.76 19.41 32.07
CA ASP A 431 12.68 18.52 31.37
C ASP A 431 13.15 17.36 32.26
N ALA A 432 13.47 17.66 33.52
CA ALA A 432 13.78 16.62 34.51
C ALA A 432 12.60 15.67 34.74
N CYS A 433 11.37 16.21 34.73
CA CYS A 433 10.14 15.39 34.74
C CYS A 433 10.01 14.49 33.51
N SER A 434 10.29 15.03 32.33
CA SER A 434 10.21 14.26 31.08
C SER A 434 11.17 13.07 31.10
N LYS A 435 12.38 13.27 31.61
CA LYS A 435 13.38 12.21 31.77
C LYS A 435 12.92 11.15 32.77
N ALA A 436 12.42 11.57 33.95
CA ALA A 436 11.88 10.65 34.95
C ALA A 436 10.68 9.83 34.42
N CYS A 437 9.84 10.44 33.58
CA CYS A 437 8.75 9.73 32.92
C CYS A 437 9.27 8.74 31.86
N CYS A 438 10.30 9.08 31.08
CA CYS A 438 10.84 8.14 30.10
C CYS A 438 11.58 6.96 30.72
N ASP A 439 12.22 7.17 31.87
CA ASP A 439 12.92 6.14 32.62
C ASP A 439 11.93 5.17 33.31
N ASN A 440 10.66 5.56 33.44
CA ASN A 440 9.59 4.73 33.96
C ASN A 440 8.74 4.15 32.81
N PRO A 441 8.78 2.83 32.55
CA PRO A 441 8.08 2.21 31.42
C PRO A 441 6.55 2.35 31.49
N ASP A 442 5.99 2.50 32.68
CA ASP A 442 4.55 2.64 32.89
C ASP A 442 4.07 4.08 32.70
N CYS A 443 4.98 5.07 32.65
CA CYS A 443 4.63 6.47 32.54
C CYS A 443 4.22 6.86 31.11
N LYS A 444 3.00 7.39 30.98
CA LYS A 444 2.37 7.81 29.71
C LYS A 444 2.08 9.31 29.66
N SER A 445 2.06 10.00 30.79
CA SER A 445 1.99 11.47 30.85
C SER A 445 2.56 11.94 32.18
N PHE A 446 2.86 13.23 32.31
CA PHE A 446 3.24 13.80 33.58
C PHE A 446 2.68 15.21 33.75
N GLN A 447 2.48 15.62 35.00
CA GLN A 447 2.14 16.98 35.35
C GLN A 447 3.33 17.67 36.01
N TYR A 448 3.63 18.90 35.59
CA TYR A 448 4.61 19.76 36.24
C TYR A 448 3.91 20.98 36.85
N SER A 449 4.03 21.11 38.17
CA SER A 449 3.43 22.21 38.93
C SER A 449 4.36 23.41 39.06
N ILE A 450 3.78 24.60 39.24
CA ILE A 450 4.49 25.85 39.58
C ILE A 450 5.38 25.70 40.84
N HIS A 451 5.05 24.78 41.75
CA HIS A 451 5.84 24.47 42.94
C HIS A 451 6.99 23.50 42.67
N LYS A 452 7.47 23.39 41.42
CA LYS A 452 8.59 22.50 41.02
C LYS A 452 8.36 21.04 41.40
N THR A 453 7.10 20.61 41.36
CA THR A 453 6.69 19.24 41.70
C THR A 453 6.26 18.51 40.44
N CYS A 454 6.78 17.29 40.30
CA CYS A 454 6.50 16.36 39.22
C CYS A 454 5.50 15.30 39.66
N PHE A 455 4.51 15.03 38.82
CA PHE A 455 3.59 13.92 39.01
C PHE A 455 3.59 13.04 37.77
N LEU A 456 4.11 11.80 37.90
CA LEU A 456 4.12 10.83 36.80
C LEU A 456 2.79 10.07 36.77
N ILE A 457 2.24 9.86 35.58
CA ILE A 457 0.90 9.29 35.38
C ILE A 457 0.97 8.15 34.36
N ASN A 458 0.33 7.01 34.65
CA ASN A 458 0.37 5.80 33.81
C ASN A 458 -0.65 5.76 32.66
N LYS A 459 -1.34 6.88 32.42
CA LYS A 459 -2.40 7.04 31.43
C LYS A 459 -2.21 8.38 30.70
N ILE A 460 -2.71 8.47 29.46
CA ILE A 460 -2.98 9.76 28.81
C ILE A 460 -4.44 10.09 29.08
N CYS A 461 -4.67 11.22 29.74
CA CYS A 461 -5.99 11.61 30.18
C CYS A 461 -6.79 12.13 28.99
N THR A 462 -8.07 11.76 28.91
CA THR A 462 -8.98 12.28 27.88
C THR A 462 -9.21 13.78 28.11
N ASP A 463 -9.78 14.47 27.13
CA ASP A 463 -10.05 15.90 27.27
C ASP A 463 -11.11 16.17 28.37
N GLU A 464 -12.03 15.23 28.60
CA GLU A 464 -12.97 15.21 29.73
C GLU A 464 -12.28 15.00 31.09
N GLU A 465 -11.20 14.23 31.14
CA GLU A 465 -10.41 13.99 32.37
C GLU A 465 -9.42 15.12 32.67
N LYS A 466 -9.15 16.00 31.71
CA LYS A 466 -8.24 17.14 31.88
C LYS A 466 -8.99 18.35 32.41
N ILE A 467 -8.91 18.54 33.72
CA ILE A 467 -9.57 19.66 34.39
C ILE A 467 -8.62 20.86 34.40
N SER A 468 -9.16 22.03 34.05
CA SER A 468 -8.44 23.31 34.11
C SER A 468 -7.91 23.56 35.53
N THR A 469 -6.64 23.95 35.65
CA THR A 469 -6.01 24.29 36.93
C THR A 469 -5.02 25.44 36.78
N PRO A 470 -4.94 26.35 37.77
CA PRO A 470 -3.92 27.39 37.79
C PRO A 470 -2.55 26.89 38.27
N ILE A 471 -2.44 25.65 38.75
CA ILE A 471 -1.31 25.18 39.58
C ILE A 471 -0.31 24.29 38.81
N GLY A 472 -0.60 23.90 37.57
CA GLY A 472 0.32 23.09 36.77
C GLY A 472 -0.09 22.87 35.32
N ASN A 473 0.87 22.34 34.55
CA ASN A 473 0.70 21.99 33.14
C ASN A 473 0.81 20.47 32.97
N MET A 474 -0.02 19.92 32.10
CA MET A 474 0.06 18.52 31.68
C MET A 474 0.96 18.37 30.46
N TYR A 475 1.66 17.25 30.43
CA TYR A 475 2.53 16.84 29.35
C TYR A 475 2.15 15.41 28.96
N ASP A 476 1.31 15.30 27.93
CA ASP A 476 0.90 14.01 27.39
C ASP A 476 2.04 13.45 26.58
N ARG A 477 2.47 12.21 26.82
CA ARG A 477 3.44 11.59 25.92
C ARG A 477 2.82 11.60 24.53
N ILE A 478 3.50 12.21 23.57
CA ILE A 478 3.11 12.09 22.18
C ILE A 478 3.17 10.60 21.94
N GLN A 479 2.01 9.94 21.87
CA GLN A 479 2.02 8.54 21.53
C GLN A 479 2.73 8.49 20.18
N ALA A 480 3.90 7.87 20.16
CA ALA A 480 4.34 7.14 18.98
C ALA A 480 3.32 6.00 18.83
N GLY A 481 2.09 6.38 18.48
CA GLY A 481 1.09 5.45 18.06
C GLY A 481 1.69 4.70 16.87
N PRO A 482 1.40 3.40 16.74
CA PRO A 482 1.74 2.66 15.55
C PRO A 482 0.92 3.15 14.34
N SER A 483 0.31 4.34 14.35
CA SER A 483 -0.39 4.97 13.23
C SER A 483 -0.70 6.42 13.58
N GLY A 484 -0.44 7.37 12.68
CA GLY A 484 -0.79 8.78 12.88
C GLY A 484 -0.14 9.74 11.86
N THR A 485 -0.64 10.97 11.84
CA THR A 485 -0.13 12.07 11.03
C THR A 485 0.96 12.83 11.77
N ARG A 486 2.13 13.00 11.14
CA ARG A 486 3.28 13.76 11.67
C ARG A 486 3.56 14.96 10.79
N ARG A 487 3.95 16.08 11.41
CA ARG A 487 4.28 17.34 10.74
C ARG A 487 5.67 17.80 11.15
N VAL A 488 6.49 18.21 10.20
CA VAL A 488 7.79 18.86 10.45
C VAL A 488 7.96 20.06 9.53
N CYS A 489 8.58 21.13 10.01
CA CYS A 489 8.79 22.34 9.21
C CYS A 489 9.92 22.15 8.18
N GLU A 490 9.98 23.03 7.19
CA GLU A 490 11.09 23.06 6.22
C GLU A 490 12.46 23.09 6.93
N ASN A 491 13.42 22.34 6.39
CA ASN A 491 14.77 22.09 6.94
C ASN A 491 14.82 21.24 8.22
N GLN A 492 13.70 20.74 8.71
CA GLN A 492 13.67 19.74 9.79
C GLN A 492 13.65 18.31 9.24
N ARG A 493 13.91 17.34 10.12
CA ARG A 493 13.86 15.91 9.77
C ARG A 493 12.63 15.26 10.35
N LEU A 494 11.84 14.62 9.48
CA LEU A 494 10.81 13.69 9.88
C LEU A 494 11.47 12.40 10.38
N SER A 495 11.00 11.90 11.51
CA SER A 495 11.34 10.58 12.03
C SER A 495 10.05 9.79 12.21
N ILE A 496 9.99 8.57 11.70
CA ILE A 496 8.90 7.61 11.86
C ILE A 496 9.51 6.30 12.38
N SER A 497 8.92 5.72 13.42
CA SER A 497 9.36 4.45 14.01
C SER A 497 8.15 3.61 14.39
N CYS A 498 8.15 2.36 13.95
CA CYS A 498 7.15 1.37 14.31
C CYS A 498 7.67 0.42 15.41
N PRO A 499 6.79 -0.14 16.25
CA PRO A 499 7.13 -1.19 17.20
C PRO A 499 7.76 -2.42 16.54
N ALA A 500 8.47 -3.24 17.31
CA ALA A 500 9.13 -4.45 16.82
C ALA A 500 8.15 -5.38 16.09
N GLY A 501 8.54 -5.88 14.91
CA GLY A 501 7.71 -6.75 14.08
C GLY A 501 6.70 -6.03 13.17
N GLN A 502 6.65 -4.68 13.22
CA GLN A 502 5.82 -3.86 12.33
C GLN A 502 6.68 -3.08 11.33
N GLN A 503 6.06 -2.68 10.22
CA GLN A 503 6.64 -1.88 9.17
C GLN A 503 5.76 -0.67 8.86
N ILE A 504 6.42 0.42 8.47
CA ILE A 504 5.79 1.68 8.10
C ILE A 504 5.04 1.51 6.78
N ASN A 505 3.76 1.85 6.80
CA ASN A 505 2.87 1.97 5.66
C ASN A 505 2.42 3.42 5.51
N ILE A 506 2.81 4.07 4.42
CA ILE A 506 2.51 5.48 4.16
C ILE A 506 1.13 5.60 3.51
N VAL A 507 0.19 6.20 4.24
CA VAL A 507 -1.19 6.46 3.80
C VAL A 507 -1.23 7.69 2.92
N SER A 508 -0.70 8.80 3.41
CA SER A 508 -0.63 10.07 2.68
C SER A 508 0.63 10.86 3.05
N ALA A 509 1.06 11.76 2.16
CA ALA A 509 2.18 12.65 2.41
C ALA A 509 2.08 13.91 1.54
N LEU A 510 2.42 15.04 2.14
CA LEU A 510 2.28 16.38 1.59
C LEU A 510 3.49 17.21 2.00
N TYR A 511 4.23 17.70 1.02
CA TYR A 511 5.26 18.72 1.20
C TYR A 511 4.81 20.01 0.54
N GLY A 512 4.71 21.09 1.32
CA GLY A 512 4.17 22.36 0.86
C GLY A 512 3.57 23.16 2.01
N ARG A 513 2.46 23.85 1.75
CA ARG A 513 1.69 24.59 2.76
C ARG A 513 0.23 24.63 2.34
N THR A 514 -0.66 24.25 3.26
CA THR A 514 -2.14 24.29 3.13
C THR A 514 -2.82 25.14 4.21
N THR A 515 -2.06 25.59 5.22
CA THR A 515 -2.60 26.44 6.29
C THR A 515 -1.53 27.40 6.83
N ARG A 516 -2.00 28.51 7.41
CA ARG A 516 -1.14 29.48 8.13
C ARG A 516 -0.77 29.03 9.54
N ALA A 517 -1.55 28.13 10.15
CA ALA A 517 -1.37 27.73 11.55
C ALA A 517 -0.15 26.81 11.77
N VAL A 518 0.24 26.04 10.75
CA VAL A 518 1.33 25.05 10.86
C VAL A 518 2.65 25.69 10.41
N CYS A 519 3.68 25.63 11.26
CA CYS A 519 5.00 26.24 11.02
C CYS A 519 4.92 27.74 10.66
N PRO A 520 4.47 28.61 11.58
CA PRO A 520 4.25 30.04 11.31
C PRO A 520 5.54 30.86 11.18
N SER A 521 6.69 30.28 11.53
CA SER A 521 7.98 30.94 11.69
C SER A 521 8.74 31.30 10.40
N GLY A 522 8.05 31.39 9.25
CA GLY A 522 8.67 31.76 7.98
C GLY A 522 7.72 32.53 7.06
N PRO A 523 8.22 33.10 5.95
CA PRO A 523 7.41 33.87 5.01
C PRO A 523 6.29 33.01 4.41
N ILE A 524 5.05 33.50 4.45
CA ILE A 524 3.86 32.83 3.89
C ILE A 524 3.29 33.71 2.79
N ARG A 525 3.56 33.37 1.52
CA ARG A 525 2.98 34.07 0.37
C ARG A 525 1.73 33.38 -0.18
N THR A 526 1.63 32.07 -0.01
CA THR A 526 0.47 31.27 -0.43
C THR A 526 0.20 30.12 0.54
N ILE A 527 -1.05 29.66 0.57
CA ILE A 527 -1.49 28.44 1.24
C ILE A 527 -2.00 27.38 0.27
N ASP A 528 -1.93 27.61 -1.05
CA ASP A 528 -2.27 26.61 -2.06
C ASP A 528 -0.99 26.02 -2.65
N CYS A 529 -0.15 25.46 -1.77
CA CYS A 529 1.16 24.97 -2.13
C CYS A 529 1.30 23.47 -1.84
N LEU A 530 1.39 22.66 -2.90
CA LEU A 530 1.42 21.21 -2.81
C LEU A 530 2.42 20.63 -3.81
N SER A 531 3.40 19.86 -3.34
CA SER A 531 4.28 19.09 -4.23
C SER A 531 3.60 17.79 -4.65
N SER A 532 3.44 17.56 -5.96
CA SER A 532 2.88 16.33 -6.53
C SER A 532 3.74 15.10 -6.28
N THR A 533 5.03 15.29 -5.95
CA THR A 533 5.97 14.18 -5.71
C THR A 533 6.02 13.73 -4.24
N SER A 534 5.33 14.44 -3.35
CA SER A 534 5.35 14.22 -1.89
C SER A 534 5.12 12.76 -1.51
N LEU A 535 4.01 12.17 -1.97
CA LEU A 535 3.66 10.79 -1.63
C LEU A 535 4.66 9.77 -2.15
N THR A 536 5.11 9.92 -3.40
CA THR A 536 6.07 9.01 -4.03
C THR A 536 7.41 9.05 -3.30
N ARG A 537 7.95 10.25 -3.00
CA ARG A 537 9.23 10.43 -2.32
C ARG A 537 9.23 9.89 -0.90
N VAL A 538 8.14 10.11 -0.15
CA VAL A 538 7.97 9.54 1.20
C VAL A 538 7.83 8.02 1.14
N ARG A 539 7.04 7.46 0.20
CA ARG A 539 6.91 6.01 0.02
C ARG A 539 8.24 5.35 -0.32
N THR A 540 8.99 5.88 -1.29
CA THR A 540 10.32 5.34 -1.65
C THR A 540 11.27 5.36 -0.46
N SER A 541 11.18 6.37 0.41
CA SER A 541 12.09 6.54 1.53
C SER A 541 11.69 5.71 2.76
N CYS A 542 10.39 5.56 3.04
CA CYS A 542 9.90 5.05 4.31
C CYS A 542 9.06 3.77 4.24
N GLN A 543 8.46 3.42 3.10
CA GLN A 543 7.57 2.27 3.00
C GLN A 543 8.31 0.96 3.34
N GLY A 544 7.70 0.12 4.17
CA GLY A 544 8.22 -1.21 4.51
C GLY A 544 9.39 -1.22 5.50
N LYS A 545 9.84 -0.06 6.00
CA LYS A 545 10.91 0.02 7.01
C LYS A 545 10.33 -0.01 8.42
N SER A 546 11.08 -0.48 9.41
CA SER A 546 10.70 -0.34 10.83
C SER A 546 10.94 1.08 11.35
N THR A 547 11.95 1.76 10.81
CA THR A 547 12.27 3.15 11.10
C THR A 547 12.61 3.90 9.81
N CYS A 548 12.19 5.16 9.72
CA CYS A 548 12.48 6.06 8.61
C CYS A 548 12.87 7.43 9.13
N SER A 549 13.92 8.03 8.56
CA SER A 549 14.25 9.44 8.76
C SER A 549 14.47 10.13 7.42
N MET A 550 13.80 11.25 7.18
CA MET A 550 13.94 12.03 5.94
C MET A 550 13.88 13.54 6.20
N ALA A 551 14.59 14.32 5.39
CA ALA A 551 14.61 15.78 5.50
C ALA A 551 13.43 16.41 4.73
N ALA A 552 12.71 17.32 5.38
CA ALA A 552 11.68 18.15 4.76
C ALA A 552 12.33 19.34 4.05
N SER A 553 12.90 19.09 2.87
CA SER A 553 13.68 20.10 2.14
C SER A 553 13.42 20.07 0.63
N ASN A 554 13.68 21.20 -0.02
CA ASN A 554 13.62 21.35 -1.47
C ASN A 554 14.51 20.35 -2.22
N GLY A 555 15.63 19.93 -1.63
CA GLY A 555 16.52 18.92 -2.22
C GLY A 555 15.89 17.52 -2.33
N VAL A 556 14.87 17.23 -1.51
CA VAL A 556 14.19 15.92 -1.49
C VAL A 556 12.89 15.94 -2.30
N PHE A 557 12.15 17.05 -2.24
CA PHE A 557 10.78 17.14 -2.77
C PHE A 557 10.59 18.12 -3.93
N GLY A 558 11.65 18.85 -4.31
CA GLY A 558 11.55 20.07 -5.12
C GLY A 558 10.94 21.24 -4.35
N ASP A 559 10.98 22.43 -4.92
CA ASP A 559 10.30 23.61 -4.35
C ASP A 559 8.96 23.86 -5.08
N PRO A 560 7.82 23.47 -4.49
CA PRO A 560 6.49 23.70 -5.09
C PRO A 560 6.03 25.17 -5.02
N CYS A 561 6.61 26.00 -4.15
CA CYS A 561 6.22 27.40 -4.01
C CYS A 561 7.38 28.25 -3.48
N VAL A 562 8.16 28.80 -4.41
CA VAL A 562 9.34 29.62 -4.10
C VAL A 562 8.95 30.83 -3.26
N GLY A 563 9.67 31.03 -2.15
CA GLY A 563 9.45 32.16 -1.23
C GLY A 563 8.34 31.94 -0.20
N THR A 564 7.72 30.76 -0.14
CA THR A 564 6.86 30.33 0.97
C THR A 564 7.57 29.26 1.80
N HIS A 565 7.59 29.44 3.12
CA HIS A 565 8.12 28.47 4.06
C HIS A 565 7.18 27.25 4.12
N LYS A 566 7.69 26.05 3.91
CA LYS A 566 6.88 24.82 3.75
C LYS A 566 6.92 23.95 5.01
N TYR A 567 6.11 22.90 5.01
CA TYR A 567 6.16 21.80 5.97
C TYR A 567 5.90 20.47 5.26
N LEU A 568 6.42 19.40 5.85
CA LEU A 568 6.14 18.02 5.46
C LEU A 568 5.12 17.44 6.44
N GLU A 569 3.95 17.08 5.94
CA GLU A 569 2.94 16.31 6.65
C GLU A 569 2.91 14.88 6.10
N VAL A 570 3.00 13.87 6.96
CA VAL A 570 2.96 12.46 6.58
C VAL A 570 2.00 11.70 7.47
N SER A 571 0.98 11.09 6.89
CA SER A 571 0.12 10.11 7.55
C SER A 571 0.65 8.71 7.29
N SER A 572 0.91 7.97 8.36
CA SER A 572 1.47 6.63 8.28
C SER A 572 0.76 5.69 9.25
N THR A 573 0.63 4.43 8.87
CA THR A 573 0.24 3.33 9.74
C THR A 573 1.39 2.34 9.87
N CYS A 574 1.48 1.65 11.00
CA CYS A 574 2.39 0.55 11.23
C CYS A 574 1.55 -0.71 11.08
N ILE A 575 1.82 -1.41 9.99
CA ILE A 575 1.24 -2.71 9.74
C ILE A 575 2.23 -3.75 10.25
N PRO A 576 1.79 -4.93 10.73
CA PRO A 576 2.69 -6.06 10.87
C PRO A 576 3.50 -6.20 9.58
N GLY A 577 4.84 -6.26 9.68
CA GLY A 577 5.67 -6.50 8.50
C GLY A 577 5.31 -7.85 7.86
N PRO A 578 5.79 -8.14 6.62
CA PRO A 578 5.66 -9.47 6.03
C PRO A 578 6.21 -10.45 7.05
N SER A 579 5.32 -11.28 7.59
CA SER A 579 5.64 -11.97 8.82
C SER A 579 6.79 -12.93 8.57
N GLY A 580 7.80 -12.80 9.43
CA GLY A 580 9.14 -13.27 9.14
C GLY A 580 9.17 -14.74 8.75
N THR A 581 10.05 -15.05 7.80
CA THR A 581 10.43 -16.43 7.51
C THR A 581 11.02 -17.04 8.78
N ARG A 582 10.32 -17.99 9.41
CA ARG A 582 10.79 -18.70 10.59
C ARG A 582 11.36 -20.05 10.17
N ARG A 583 12.43 -20.49 10.86
CA ARG A 583 13.13 -21.74 10.58
C ARG A 583 13.31 -22.54 11.87
N VAL A 584 13.08 -23.84 11.79
CA VAL A 584 13.41 -24.80 12.85
C VAL A 584 14.03 -26.04 12.23
N CYS A 585 14.95 -26.69 12.95
CA CYS A 585 15.60 -27.89 12.46
C CYS A 585 14.67 -29.11 12.52
N GLU A 586 15.03 -30.19 11.83
CA GLU A 586 14.32 -31.47 11.94
C GLU A 586 14.20 -31.91 13.41
N ASN A 587 13.03 -32.44 13.77
CA ASN A 587 12.62 -32.82 15.14
C ASN A 587 12.38 -31.64 16.11
N GLN A 588 12.42 -30.40 15.65
CA GLN A 588 11.99 -29.24 16.43
C GLN A 588 10.57 -28.80 16.07
N ARG A 589 9.96 -28.00 16.94
CA ARG A 589 8.59 -27.51 16.78
C ARG A 589 8.60 -26.01 16.51
N LEU A 590 7.96 -25.60 15.42
CA LEU A 590 7.80 -24.20 15.03
C LEU A 590 6.49 -23.65 15.60
N SER A 591 6.56 -22.58 16.39
CA SER A 591 5.40 -21.84 16.88
C SER A 591 5.20 -20.53 16.11
N ILE A 592 3.95 -20.27 15.70
CA ILE A 592 3.51 -19.05 15.01
C ILE A 592 2.37 -18.42 15.83
N SER A 593 2.47 -17.14 16.12
CA SER A 593 1.44 -16.39 16.86
C SER A 593 1.26 -15.01 16.24
N CYS A 594 0.00 -14.58 16.15
CA CYS A 594 -0.42 -13.26 15.73
C CYS A 594 -1.02 -12.49 16.93
N PRO A 595 -0.93 -11.15 16.94
CA PRO A 595 -1.58 -10.31 17.94
C PRO A 595 -3.11 -10.48 17.98
N ALA A 596 -3.73 -10.07 19.08
CA ALA A 596 -5.18 -10.12 19.25
C ALA A 596 -5.93 -9.42 18.09
N GLY A 597 -7.01 -10.04 17.63
CA GLY A 597 -7.81 -9.55 16.49
C GLY A 597 -7.26 -9.91 15.11
N GLN A 598 -6.11 -10.60 15.02
CA GLN A 598 -5.49 -11.04 13.76
C GLN A 598 -5.42 -12.56 13.63
N GLN A 599 -5.29 -13.04 12.39
CA GLN A 599 -5.19 -14.44 12.01
C GLN A 599 -3.95 -14.69 11.13
N ILE A 600 -3.38 -15.88 11.24
CA ILE A 600 -2.22 -16.34 10.48
C ILE A 600 -2.63 -16.63 9.04
N ASN A 601 -1.87 -16.07 8.09
CA ASN A 601 -1.96 -16.33 6.67
C ASN A 601 -0.63 -16.85 6.13
N ILE A 602 -0.57 -18.12 5.74
CA ILE A 602 0.64 -18.80 5.28
C ILE A 602 0.94 -18.47 3.82
N VAL A 603 2.07 -17.79 3.59
CA VAL A 603 2.54 -17.35 2.28
C VAL A 603 3.33 -18.45 1.58
N SER A 604 4.29 -19.07 2.29
CA SER A 604 5.10 -20.16 1.76
C SER A 604 5.58 -21.09 2.88
N ALA A 605 5.86 -22.35 2.55
CA ALA A 605 6.52 -23.27 3.48
C ALA A 605 7.39 -24.28 2.72
N LEU A 606 8.46 -24.72 3.37
CA LEU A 606 9.43 -25.67 2.86
C LEU A 606 9.91 -26.56 3.99
N TYR A 607 9.71 -27.86 3.86
CA TYR A 607 10.38 -28.89 4.65
C TYR A 607 11.42 -29.59 3.78
N GLY A 608 12.69 -29.57 4.19
CA GLY A 608 13.79 -30.11 3.40
C GLY A 608 15.11 -29.40 3.70
N ARG A 609 15.94 -29.23 2.68
CA ARG A 609 17.22 -28.51 2.77
C ARG A 609 17.57 -27.85 1.44
N THR A 610 17.82 -26.54 1.49
CA THR A 610 18.24 -25.70 0.36
C THR A 610 19.62 -25.06 0.54
N THR A 611 20.18 -25.10 1.75
CA THR A 611 21.51 -24.55 2.06
C THR A 611 22.20 -25.36 3.16
N ARG A 612 23.54 -25.27 3.21
CA ARG A 612 24.36 -25.84 4.29
C ARG A 612 24.41 -24.96 5.54
N ALA A 613 24.13 -23.67 5.41
CA ALA A 613 24.28 -22.70 6.51
C ALA A 613 23.18 -22.81 7.59
N VAL A 614 22.03 -23.40 7.27
CA VAL A 614 20.88 -23.53 8.17
C VAL A 614 20.86 -24.92 8.77
N CYS A 615 20.77 -25.04 10.10
CA CYS A 615 20.78 -26.32 10.82
C CYS A 615 21.96 -27.22 10.43
N PRO A 616 23.22 -26.79 10.71
CA PRO A 616 24.43 -27.49 10.27
C PRO A 616 24.69 -28.82 11.02
N SER A 617 23.97 -29.08 12.11
CA SER A 617 24.22 -30.14 13.08
C SER A 617 23.75 -31.55 12.67
N GLY A 618 23.84 -31.92 11.40
CA GLY A 618 23.45 -33.25 10.94
C GLY A 618 24.04 -33.61 9.57
N PRO A 619 23.89 -34.88 9.12
CA PRO A 619 24.40 -35.31 7.83
C PRO A 619 23.76 -34.52 6.68
N ILE A 620 24.59 -33.97 5.78
CA ILE A 620 24.13 -33.20 4.61
C ILE A 620 24.63 -33.90 3.35
N ARG A 621 23.77 -34.73 2.74
CA ARG A 621 24.07 -35.38 1.46
C ARG A 621 23.63 -34.54 0.26
N THR A 622 22.60 -33.72 0.43
CA THR A 622 22.08 -32.83 -0.63
C THR A 622 21.57 -31.49 -0.08
N THR A 623 21.66 -30.45 -0.91
CA THR A 623 20.99 -29.15 -0.69
C THR A 623 19.90 -28.87 -1.71
N ASN A 624 19.50 -29.88 -2.50
CA ASN A 624 18.38 -29.79 -3.43
C ASN A 624 17.22 -30.65 -2.92
N CYS A 625 16.83 -30.45 -1.66
CA CYS A 625 15.83 -31.25 -0.99
C CYS A 625 14.61 -30.40 -0.60
N ARG A 626 13.44 -30.75 -1.12
CA ARG A 626 12.18 -30.04 -0.89
C ARG A 626 11.01 -31.01 -0.89
N SER A 627 10.21 -31.05 0.17
CA SER A 627 8.93 -31.77 0.18
C SER A 627 7.86 -30.98 -0.56
N SER A 628 7.18 -31.64 -1.51
CA SER A 628 6.08 -31.06 -2.29
C SER A 628 4.83 -30.76 -1.45
N THR A 629 4.67 -31.41 -0.30
CA THR A 629 3.48 -31.26 0.57
C THR A 629 3.64 -30.18 1.64
N SER A 630 4.83 -29.57 1.75
CA SER A 630 5.19 -28.60 2.79
C SER A 630 4.16 -27.48 2.97
N LEU A 631 3.80 -26.79 1.89
CA LEU A 631 2.84 -25.67 1.92
C LEU A 631 1.44 -26.11 2.31
N ALA A 632 0.96 -27.21 1.73
CA ALA A 632 -0.39 -27.72 2.00
C ALA A 632 -0.53 -28.11 3.48
N ARG A 633 0.42 -28.89 4.02
CA ARG A 633 0.42 -29.32 5.43
C ARG A 633 0.46 -28.14 6.40
N VAL A 634 1.33 -27.14 6.16
CA VAL A 634 1.40 -25.96 7.02
C VAL A 634 0.13 -25.10 6.94
N ARG A 635 -0.47 -24.95 5.75
CA ARG A 635 -1.75 -24.24 5.60
C ARG A 635 -2.87 -24.95 6.35
N THR A 636 -3.03 -26.26 6.18
CA THR A 636 -4.04 -27.04 6.92
C THR A 636 -3.88 -26.89 8.43
N SER A 637 -2.64 -26.85 8.93
CA SER A 637 -2.39 -26.71 10.37
C SER A 637 -2.57 -25.28 10.91
N CYS A 638 -2.19 -24.25 10.16
CA CYS A 638 -2.02 -22.89 10.68
C CYS A 638 -2.90 -21.79 10.08
N GLN A 639 -3.46 -21.99 8.88
CA GLN A 639 -4.22 -20.93 8.21
C GLN A 639 -5.44 -20.51 9.03
N GLY A 640 -5.65 -19.21 9.19
CA GLY A 640 -6.81 -18.64 9.88
C GLY A 640 -6.77 -18.69 11.41
N LYS A 641 -5.75 -19.28 12.02
CA LYS A 641 -5.61 -19.35 13.49
C LYS A 641 -4.87 -18.14 14.04
N SER A 642 -5.09 -17.77 15.29
CA SER A 642 -4.29 -16.74 15.99
C SER A 642 -2.94 -17.29 16.46
N THR A 643 -2.89 -18.58 16.83
CA THR A 643 -1.69 -19.30 17.20
C THR A 643 -1.65 -20.67 16.52
N CYS A 644 -0.46 -21.14 16.14
CA CYS A 644 -0.24 -22.42 15.50
C CYS A 644 1.11 -23.02 15.92
N SER A 645 1.18 -24.34 15.98
CA SER A 645 2.41 -25.07 16.28
C SER A 645 2.55 -26.27 15.33
N VAL A 646 3.69 -26.38 14.65
CA VAL A 646 3.96 -27.43 13.66
C VAL A 646 5.29 -28.13 13.95
N SER A 647 5.29 -29.45 14.02
CA SER A 647 6.49 -30.26 14.21
C SER A 647 7.23 -30.47 12.88
N ALA A 648 8.52 -30.18 12.83
CA ALA A 648 9.38 -30.37 11.67
C ALA A 648 9.89 -31.81 11.57
N SER A 649 8.99 -32.77 11.33
CA SER A 649 9.32 -34.21 11.32
C SER A 649 8.83 -34.93 10.06
N ASN A 650 9.47 -36.06 9.76
CA ASN A 650 9.11 -36.93 8.63
C ASN A 650 7.69 -37.49 8.75
N SER A 651 7.18 -37.65 9.99
CA SER A 651 5.79 -38.04 10.24
C SER A 651 4.76 -37.02 9.77
N VAL A 652 5.12 -35.73 9.70
CA VAL A 652 4.20 -34.65 9.29
C VAL A 652 4.32 -34.37 7.79
N PHE A 653 5.55 -34.37 7.26
CA PHE A 653 5.85 -33.88 5.90
C PHE A 653 6.32 -34.96 4.92
N GLY A 654 6.50 -36.20 5.38
CA GLY A 654 7.26 -37.23 4.68
C GLY A 654 8.77 -36.97 4.71
N ASP A 655 9.57 -37.93 4.26
CA ASP A 655 11.02 -37.72 4.08
C ASP A 655 11.37 -37.46 2.59
N PRO A 656 11.57 -36.19 2.19
CA PRO A 656 11.91 -35.84 0.81
C PRO A 656 13.37 -36.16 0.43
N CYS A 657 14.26 -36.46 1.39
CA CYS A 657 15.66 -36.76 1.10
C CYS A 657 16.29 -37.59 2.24
N VAL A 658 16.14 -38.90 2.14
CA VAL A 658 16.66 -39.87 3.12
C VAL A 658 18.16 -39.69 3.33
N GLY A 659 18.57 -39.63 4.60
CA GLY A 659 19.97 -39.45 4.99
C GLY A 659 20.49 -38.01 4.93
N THR A 660 19.62 -37.03 4.68
CA THR A 660 19.94 -35.60 4.87
C THR A 660 19.09 -35.03 6.01
N HIS A 661 19.75 -34.36 6.95
CA HIS A 661 19.09 -33.64 8.04
C HIS A 661 18.34 -32.43 7.49
N LYS A 662 17.04 -32.28 7.78
CA LYS A 662 16.17 -31.27 7.16
C LYS A 662 15.91 -30.09 8.11
N TYR A 663 15.18 -29.10 7.62
CA TYR A 663 14.59 -28.01 8.39
C TYR A 663 13.25 -27.60 7.79
N LEU A 664 12.39 -27.05 8.64
CA LEU A 664 11.14 -26.43 8.25
C LEU A 664 11.34 -24.91 8.18
N GLU A 665 11.09 -24.33 7.02
CA GLU A 665 11.06 -22.89 6.77
C GLU A 665 9.63 -22.48 6.43
N VAL A 666 9.05 -21.52 7.16
CA VAL A 666 7.68 -21.03 6.92
C VAL A 666 7.68 -19.51 6.85
N SER A 667 7.11 -18.97 5.76
CA SER A 667 6.77 -17.56 5.62
C SER A 667 5.27 -17.38 5.86
N SER A 668 4.91 -16.48 6.76
CA SER A 668 3.52 -16.21 7.13
C SER A 668 3.24 -14.71 7.09
N THR A 669 1.98 -14.31 7.24
CA THR A 669 1.52 -12.92 7.42
C THR A 669 0.42 -12.91 8.49
N CYS A 670 0.29 -11.85 9.28
CA CYS A 670 -0.87 -11.69 10.17
C CYS A 670 -1.85 -10.70 9.52
N ILE A 671 -3.09 -11.13 9.31
CA ILE A 671 -4.15 -10.32 8.70
C ILE A 671 -5.28 -10.09 9.71
N PRO A 672 -6.01 -8.96 9.66
CA PRO A 672 -7.20 -8.75 10.49
C PRO A 672 -8.18 -9.92 10.32
N SER A 673 -8.73 -10.40 11.44
CA SER A 673 -9.74 -11.46 11.39
C SER A 673 -11.00 -10.95 10.70
N LYS A 674 -11.62 -11.79 9.87
CA LYS A 674 -12.86 -11.44 9.14
C LYS A 674 -13.94 -10.88 10.07
N ARG A 675 -14.09 -11.50 11.26
CA ARG A 675 -14.99 -11.07 12.34
C ARG A 675 -14.70 -9.66 12.88
N MET A 676 -13.43 -9.25 12.96
CA MET A 676 -13.06 -7.90 13.44
C MET A 676 -13.32 -6.83 12.38
N VAL A 677 -13.17 -7.16 11.10
CA VAL A 677 -13.51 -6.24 10.00
C VAL A 677 -15.02 -6.04 9.96
N GLU A 678 -15.79 -7.13 10.01
CA GLU A 678 -17.26 -7.10 10.07
C GLU A 678 -17.76 -6.31 11.29
N ALA A 679 -17.22 -6.57 12.49
CA ALA A 679 -17.60 -5.85 13.71
C ALA A 679 -17.25 -4.36 13.66
N ARG A 680 -16.14 -3.98 13.02
CA ARG A 680 -15.73 -2.58 12.87
C ARG A 680 -16.65 -1.83 11.91
N GLU A 681 -17.05 -2.46 10.81
CA GLU A 681 -18.03 -1.90 9.88
C GLU A 681 -19.40 -1.75 10.55
N THR A 682 -19.79 -2.69 11.41
CA THR A 682 -21.05 -2.60 12.17
C THR A 682 -21.00 -1.47 13.21
N LEU A 683 -19.87 -1.32 13.93
CA LEU A 683 -19.67 -0.25 14.90
C LEU A 683 -19.58 1.13 14.26
N GLN A 684 -19.04 1.21 13.05
CA GLN A 684 -18.97 2.45 12.30
C GLN A 684 -20.35 2.85 11.79
N GLY A 685 -21.15 1.90 11.28
CA GLY A 685 -22.56 2.15 10.94
C GLY A 685 -23.42 2.57 12.14
N LEU A 686 -23.20 1.98 13.32
CA LEU A 686 -23.86 2.41 14.56
C LEU A 686 -23.46 3.81 15.00
N ARG A 687 -22.21 4.23 14.74
CA ARG A 687 -21.73 5.57 15.06
C ARG A 687 -22.29 6.61 14.11
N ASP A 688 -22.42 6.28 12.83
CA ASP A 688 -23.01 7.18 11.83
C ASP A 688 -24.50 7.40 12.15
N VAL A 689 -25.24 6.35 12.53
CA VAL A 689 -26.63 6.46 13.00
C VAL A 689 -26.76 7.29 14.29
N LEU A 690 -25.78 7.23 15.19
CA LEU A 690 -25.81 8.02 16.42
C LEU A 690 -25.56 9.51 16.15
N LEU A 691 -24.70 9.83 15.19
CA LEU A 691 -24.45 11.21 14.75
C LEU A 691 -25.69 11.80 14.05
N ASP A 692 -26.38 11.00 13.24
CA ASP A 692 -27.63 11.43 12.59
C ASP A 692 -28.74 11.70 13.63
N LEU A 693 -28.76 10.98 14.76
CA LEU A 693 -29.73 11.22 15.85
C LEU A 693 -29.40 12.45 16.69
N GLU A 694 -28.11 12.78 16.86
CA GLU A 694 -27.68 14.02 17.52
C GLU A 694 -28.01 15.25 16.64
N GLU A 695 -27.86 15.14 15.32
CA GLU A 695 -28.22 16.20 14.36
C GLU A 695 -29.75 16.43 14.32
N VAL A 696 -30.56 15.38 14.44
CA VAL A 696 -32.04 15.50 14.57
C VAL A 696 -32.44 16.17 15.89
N ALA A 697 -31.72 15.92 16.99
CA ALA A 697 -32.00 16.55 18.28
C ALA A 697 -31.68 18.05 18.29
N GLU A 698 -30.62 18.48 17.58
CA GLU A 698 -30.30 19.90 17.39
C GLU A 698 -31.34 20.62 16.52
N ILE A 699 -31.84 19.95 15.46
CA ILE A 699 -32.92 20.49 14.61
C ILE A 699 -34.23 20.66 15.40
N GLU A 700 -34.60 19.69 16.26
CA GLU A 700 -35.80 19.80 17.11
C GLU A 700 -35.71 20.99 18.09
N GLN A 701 -34.51 21.31 18.56
CA GLN A 701 -34.27 22.43 19.47
C GLN A 701 -34.35 23.78 18.74
N GLU A 702 -33.81 23.89 17.52
CA GLU A 702 -33.94 25.06 16.65
C GLU A 702 -35.40 25.30 16.22
N THR A 703 -36.19 24.24 15.96
CA THR A 703 -37.62 24.39 15.65
C THR A 703 -38.46 24.90 16.83
N ARG A 704 -38.10 24.55 18.08
CA ARG A 704 -38.80 25.10 19.26
C ARG A 704 -38.49 26.57 19.50
N GLU A 705 -37.27 27.02 19.24
CA GLU A 705 -36.90 28.44 19.34
C GLU A 705 -37.59 29.29 18.24
N LEU A 706 -37.90 28.70 17.08
CA LEU A 706 -38.66 29.35 16.01
C LEU A 706 -40.17 29.41 16.29
N GLU A 707 -40.75 28.44 17.00
CA GLU A 707 -42.15 28.45 17.42
C GLU A 707 -42.42 29.50 18.52
N ASP A 708 -41.47 29.73 19.43
CA ASP A 708 -41.57 30.73 20.51
C ASP A 708 -41.44 32.19 19.99
N MET A 709 -40.91 32.39 18.79
CA MET A 709 -40.83 33.70 18.10
C MET A 709 -42.06 34.03 17.23
N GLY A 710 -43.00 33.08 17.09
CA GLY A 710 -44.21 33.22 16.26
C GLY A 710 -45.45 33.73 17.00
N GLU A 711 -45.43 33.80 18.34
CA GLU A 711 -46.61 34.15 19.15
C GLU A 711 -46.73 35.64 19.53
N ASP A 712 -45.79 36.51 19.14
CA ASP A 712 -45.77 37.94 19.50
C ASP A 712 -46.17 38.91 18.35
N VAL A 713 -46.74 38.40 17.25
CA VAL A 713 -47.30 39.22 16.15
C VAL A 713 -48.77 38.88 15.93
N GLY A 714 -49.60 39.18 16.93
CA GLY A 714 -51.02 38.87 16.92
C GLY A 714 -51.89 39.82 17.75
N MET A 715 -51.59 41.12 17.78
CA MET A 715 -52.53 42.14 18.29
C MET A 715 -52.31 43.48 17.58
N ALA A 716 -53.10 43.76 16.54
CA ALA A 716 -53.56 45.11 16.20
C ALA A 716 -54.67 45.06 15.12
N ALA A 717 -55.81 45.68 15.46
CA ALA A 717 -56.91 46.14 14.59
C ALA A 717 -57.87 45.02 14.09
N GLU A 718 -59.20 45.13 14.17
CA GLU A 718 -60.08 46.30 14.18
C GLU A 718 -61.36 46.04 15.01
N ASP A 719 -61.70 47.00 15.88
CA ASP A 719 -63.07 47.24 16.34
C ASP A 719 -63.77 48.11 15.28
N ASP A 720 -64.94 47.67 14.82
CA ASP A 720 -65.95 48.49 14.12
C ASP A 720 -67.34 48.03 14.65
N GLU A 721 -67.71 48.53 15.84
CA GLU A 721 -68.98 49.19 16.23
C GLU A 721 -69.11 49.40 17.74
#